data_AF-A0A0G2FTM1-F1
#
_entry.id   AF-A0A0G2FTM1-F1
#
_cell.length_a   1.000
_cell.length_b   1.000
_cell.length_c   1.000
_cell.angle_alpha   90.00
_cell.angle_beta   90.00
_cell.angle_gamma   90.00
#
_symmetry.space_group_name_H-M   'P 1'
#
loop_
_entity.id
_entity.type
_entity.pdbx_description
1 polymer ?
#
loop_
_entity_poly.entity_id
_entity_poly.type
_entity_poly.pdbx_seq_one_letter_code
_entity_poly.pdbx_strand_id
1 'polypeptide(L)'
;MARFPRFRFLALAVIFHLIYIYSIFDIYFVSPVVSGMRLFSVERPAPSKAPADRLVLFVGDGLRADKALQSHPEPYPASDADLEPRPLAPFLRSRILEHGTFGVSHTRVPTESRPGHVALIAGLYEDVSAVTTGWKLNPVDFDSVFNRSQHTWSWGSPDILPMFEHGAVPGRVDAYTYGAEAEDFSQDATHLDLWVFDRVKALFEEAAQNKTLRAALKEDKIVFFLHLLGLDTTGHFYRPYSKEYLHNIKIVDQGVREITEVVEKFYNDDRTAYVFTADHEIHPGTVAPGHDEYSFDWDLDQVRRHDVSQADVAALMAYLTGAAYPANSVGELPLPYLAADISEKAESLLVNAQGILEMYRVKEETKKASQLRFRPYQPLSEHGRTSEERVAAIRGLIKDGKYEEAIEETEALIQFGLQGLSVLAACIRYLVFISLIMPLAYRLESDSNYLHRLVVIFLTCAPTFVIFTISYEGLFYVAFWVTLLAWVRLEYEVYTNSTPKVEVAVESKSDDESTETKQVPDRLPNPHRPLSLADARVALFFFVFLQSAFFSTGNVASVSSFSLESVCRLIPIFDPFSQGILLILKLMIPFALVSANLGILNKRIGVAPSALFMVVMAISDILTLYFFWVVKDEGSWLEIGSTISHFVIASLLSVFVAALEGVSAWFISGVEMDVLGVPGKTAMNGQGTSDNKTQANGTGTAAAAGKPSIGVAEKP
;
A
#
# COMPACT_ATOMS: atom_id res chain seq x y z
N MET A 1 13.79 -23.33 37.38
CA MET A 1 12.80 -22.23 37.33
C MET A 1 11.58 -22.73 36.58
N ALA A 2 10.38 -22.30 37.01
CA ALA A 2 9.10 -22.92 36.68
C ALA A 2 8.87 -23.04 35.16
N ARG A 3 8.53 -24.25 34.70
CA ARG A 3 7.98 -24.49 33.35
C ARG A 3 6.79 -23.55 33.18
N PHE A 4 6.89 -22.55 32.30
CA PHE A 4 5.72 -21.82 31.82
C PHE A 4 4.76 -22.88 31.24
N PRO A 5 3.57 -23.09 31.81
CA PRO A 5 2.70 -24.15 31.34
C PRO A 5 2.25 -23.81 29.93
N ARG A 6 2.46 -24.73 28.97
CA ARG A 6 2.15 -24.59 27.54
C ARG A 6 0.80 -23.92 27.26
N PHE A 7 -0.20 -24.19 28.10
CA PHE A 7 -1.52 -23.58 28.03
C PHE A 7 -1.52 -22.04 28.22
N ARG A 8 -0.74 -21.50 29.15
CA ARG A 8 -0.63 -20.05 29.37
C ARG A 8 0.10 -19.36 28.22
N PHE A 9 1.11 -20.01 27.64
CA PHE A 9 1.78 -19.50 26.45
C PHE A 9 0.82 -19.47 25.24
N LEU A 10 0.08 -20.56 25.03
CA LEU A 10 -0.93 -20.62 23.98
C LEU A 10 -2.03 -19.57 24.18
N ALA A 11 -2.52 -19.40 25.42
CA ALA A 11 -3.52 -18.38 25.74
C ALA A 11 -2.99 -16.96 25.48
N LEU A 12 -1.74 -16.67 25.89
CA LEU A 12 -1.10 -15.38 25.62
C LEU A 12 -0.91 -15.15 24.11
N ALA A 13 -0.48 -16.17 23.37
CA ALA A 13 -0.36 -16.12 21.92
C ALA A 13 -1.72 -15.85 21.27
N VAL A 14 -2.79 -16.55 21.67
CA VAL A 14 -4.14 -16.33 21.14
C VAL A 14 -4.62 -14.91 21.46
N ILE A 15 -4.46 -14.43 22.70
CA ILE A 15 -4.84 -13.06 23.08
C ILE A 15 -4.06 -12.04 22.24
N PHE A 16 -2.75 -12.23 22.07
CA PHE A 16 -1.93 -11.37 21.21
C PHE A 16 -2.45 -11.34 19.77
N HIS A 17 -2.76 -12.51 19.19
CA HIS A 17 -3.27 -12.59 17.81
C HIS A 17 -4.68 -12.01 17.69
N LEU A 18 -5.55 -12.16 18.69
CA LEU A 18 -6.88 -11.53 18.70
C LEU A 18 -6.78 -10.00 18.79
N ILE A 19 -5.90 -9.48 19.65
CA ILE A 19 -5.60 -8.03 19.73
C ILE A 19 -5.00 -7.54 18.41
N TYR A 20 -4.09 -8.31 17.82
CA TYR A 20 -3.46 -7.98 16.54
C TYR A 20 -4.47 -7.96 15.39
N ILE A 21 -5.34 -8.97 15.27
CA ILE A 21 -6.42 -9.01 14.29
C ILE A 21 -7.37 -7.83 14.49
N TYR A 22 -7.78 -7.56 15.73
CA TYR A 22 -8.64 -6.42 16.04
C TYR A 22 -7.97 -5.08 15.65
N SER A 23 -6.66 -4.95 15.86
CA SER A 23 -5.92 -3.75 15.47
C SER A 23 -5.95 -3.51 13.96
N ILE A 24 -5.98 -4.55 13.12
CA ILE A 24 -6.13 -4.38 11.66
C ILE A 24 -7.48 -3.71 11.33
N PHE A 25 -8.56 -4.11 12.00
CA PHE A 25 -9.87 -3.48 11.81
C PHE A 25 -9.91 -2.01 12.26
N ASP A 26 -9.28 -1.70 13.39
CA ASP A 26 -9.14 -0.32 13.90
C ASP A 26 -8.22 0.56 13.03
N ILE A 27 -7.28 -0.03 12.28
CA ILE A 27 -6.40 0.70 11.35
C ILE A 27 -7.06 0.93 10.00
N TYR A 28 -7.53 -0.16 9.40
CA TYR A 28 -7.81 -0.21 7.97
C TYR A 28 -9.30 -0.08 7.67
N PHE A 29 -10.18 -0.31 8.65
CA PHE A 29 -11.63 -0.40 8.43
C PHE A 29 -12.40 0.62 9.29
N VAL A 30 -11.74 1.73 9.66
CA VAL A 30 -12.40 2.86 10.32
C VAL A 30 -12.86 3.85 9.26
N SER A 31 -14.15 4.21 9.35
CA SER A 31 -14.76 5.17 8.43
C SER A 31 -14.01 6.51 8.45
N PRO A 32 -13.69 7.08 7.27
CA PRO A 32 -13.16 8.44 7.19
C PRO A 32 -14.25 9.48 7.48
N VAL A 33 -15.53 9.11 7.38
CA VAL A 33 -16.70 9.98 7.49
C VAL A 33 -16.91 10.39 8.95
N VAL A 34 -16.98 11.70 9.16
CA VAL A 34 -17.26 12.33 10.46
C VAL A 34 -18.60 13.04 10.39
N SER A 35 -19.33 13.03 11.49
CA SER A 35 -20.62 13.74 11.63
C SER A 35 -20.47 15.00 12.48
N GLY A 36 -21.38 15.97 12.30
CA GLY A 36 -21.46 17.17 13.13
C GLY A 36 -20.52 18.32 12.74
N MET A 37 -19.95 18.29 11.54
CA MET A 37 -19.12 19.38 11.02
C MET A 37 -19.95 20.60 10.60
N ARG A 38 -19.36 21.79 10.73
CA ARG A 38 -19.89 23.01 10.11
C ARG A 38 -19.63 22.98 8.59
N LEU A 39 -20.59 23.47 7.82
CA LEU A 39 -20.45 23.62 6.37
C LEU A 39 -19.84 24.98 6.03
N PHE A 40 -18.98 25.00 5.01
CA PHE A 40 -18.31 26.20 4.52
C PHE A 40 -18.63 26.42 3.05
N SER A 41 -18.94 27.66 2.68
CA SER A 41 -19.24 28.08 1.32
C SER A 41 -18.62 29.45 1.07
N VAL A 42 -18.15 29.70 -0.16
CA VAL A 42 -17.59 31.00 -0.54
C VAL A 42 -18.71 32.04 -0.52
N GLU A 43 -18.61 33.01 0.39
CA GLU A 43 -19.56 34.12 0.47
C GLU A 43 -19.28 35.13 -0.65
N ARG A 44 -20.30 35.42 -1.45
CA ARG A 44 -20.23 36.41 -2.53
C ARG A 44 -21.25 37.51 -2.27
N PRO A 45 -20.83 38.74 -1.91
CA PRO A 45 -21.77 39.82 -1.67
C PRO A 45 -22.46 40.24 -2.98
N ALA A 46 -23.76 40.54 -2.92
CA ALA A 46 -24.50 41.00 -4.08
C ALA A 46 -23.85 42.28 -4.67
N PRO A 47 -23.72 42.40 -6.01
CA PRO A 47 -24.33 41.57 -7.05
C PRO A 47 -23.48 40.37 -7.52
N SER A 48 -22.34 40.06 -6.86
CA SER A 48 -21.46 38.95 -7.25
C SER A 48 -22.18 37.60 -7.13
N LYS A 49 -22.09 36.78 -8.18
CA LYS A 49 -22.68 35.44 -8.25
C LYS A 49 -21.59 34.39 -8.38
N ALA A 50 -21.95 33.13 -8.17
CA ALA A 50 -21.08 32.02 -8.52
C ALA A 50 -20.72 32.00 -10.01
N PRO A 51 -19.62 31.36 -10.44
CA PRO A 51 -19.26 31.25 -11.86
C PRO A 51 -20.38 30.66 -12.72
N ALA A 52 -21.14 29.70 -12.21
CA ALA A 52 -22.25 29.08 -12.91
C ALA A 52 -23.48 28.91 -12.02
N ASP A 53 -24.66 28.97 -12.63
CA ASP A 53 -25.94 28.63 -11.98
C ASP A 53 -26.21 27.12 -12.10
N ARG A 54 -25.59 26.46 -13.09
CA ARG A 54 -25.67 25.00 -13.28
C ARG A 54 -24.35 24.38 -13.70
N LEU A 55 -24.16 23.12 -13.35
CA LEU A 55 -22.99 22.32 -13.68
C LEU A 55 -23.43 21.06 -14.43
N VAL A 56 -22.76 20.75 -15.54
CA VAL A 56 -22.87 19.46 -16.23
C VAL A 56 -21.59 18.67 -16.00
N LEU A 57 -21.70 17.58 -15.25
CA LEU A 57 -20.62 16.64 -14.96
C LEU A 57 -20.77 15.41 -15.87
N PHE A 58 -19.79 15.21 -16.74
CA PHE A 58 -19.62 13.98 -17.51
C PHE A 58 -18.49 13.16 -16.88
N VAL A 59 -18.77 11.90 -16.55
CA VAL A 59 -17.75 10.94 -16.13
C VAL A 59 -17.70 9.81 -17.15
N GLY A 60 -16.62 9.79 -17.96
CA GLY A 60 -16.31 8.68 -18.86
C GLY A 60 -15.62 7.59 -18.07
N ASP A 61 -16.40 6.63 -17.55
CA ASP A 61 -15.89 5.58 -16.67
C ASP A 61 -14.82 4.75 -17.41
N GLY A 62 -13.66 4.56 -16.78
CA GLY A 62 -12.53 3.82 -17.36
C GLY A 62 -11.85 4.51 -18.56
N LEU A 63 -12.12 5.80 -18.83
CA LEU A 63 -11.46 6.55 -19.90
C LEU A 63 -10.00 6.85 -19.54
N ARG A 64 -9.06 6.38 -20.37
CA ARG A 64 -7.65 6.71 -20.21
C ARG A 64 -7.29 8.02 -20.92
N ALA A 65 -6.52 8.88 -20.24
CA ALA A 65 -6.07 10.15 -20.78
C ALA A 65 -5.18 9.98 -22.03
N ASP A 66 -4.27 9.00 -22.02
CA ASP A 66 -3.43 8.68 -23.18
C ASP A 66 -4.28 8.37 -24.43
N LYS A 67 -5.27 7.48 -24.33
CA LYS A 67 -6.11 7.10 -25.48
C LYS A 67 -7.06 8.22 -25.92
N ALA A 68 -7.51 9.06 -24.99
CA ALA A 68 -8.36 10.19 -25.32
C ALA A 68 -7.59 11.27 -26.12
N LEU A 69 -6.31 11.48 -25.82
CA LEU A 69 -5.53 12.64 -26.30
C LEU A 69 -4.48 12.28 -27.36
N GLN A 70 -4.05 11.02 -27.45
CA GLN A 70 -3.19 10.52 -28.53
C GLN A 70 -3.91 10.51 -29.88
N SER A 71 -3.12 10.63 -30.94
CA SER A 71 -3.62 10.39 -32.30
C SER A 71 -3.60 8.91 -32.63
N HIS A 72 -4.72 8.42 -33.17
CA HIS A 72 -4.89 7.02 -33.57
C HIS A 72 -5.46 6.94 -34.99
N PRO A 73 -5.12 5.88 -35.77
CA PRO A 73 -5.87 5.56 -36.98
C PRO A 73 -7.35 5.36 -36.68
N GLU A 74 -8.20 5.49 -37.69
CA GLU A 74 -9.62 5.17 -37.54
C GLU A 74 -9.80 3.70 -37.11
N PRO A 75 -10.62 3.41 -36.07
CA PRO A 75 -10.80 2.04 -35.57
C PRO A 75 -11.38 1.08 -36.62
N TYR A 76 -12.17 1.61 -37.54
CA TYR A 76 -12.80 0.86 -38.64
C TYR A 76 -12.52 1.58 -39.98
N PRO A 77 -11.30 1.45 -40.54
CA PRO A 77 -10.89 2.20 -41.71
C PRO A 77 -11.60 1.70 -42.97
N ALA A 78 -12.10 2.62 -43.80
CA ALA A 78 -12.74 2.33 -45.08
C ALA A 78 -11.86 2.72 -46.29
N SER A 79 -10.83 3.53 -46.06
CA SER A 79 -9.89 4.04 -47.07
C SER A 79 -8.47 4.15 -46.51
N ASP A 80 -7.46 4.27 -47.39
CA ASP A 80 -6.07 4.46 -46.96
C ASP A 80 -5.87 5.76 -46.15
N ALA A 81 -6.69 6.78 -46.39
CA ALA A 81 -6.66 8.02 -45.60
C ALA A 81 -7.07 7.77 -44.13
N ASP A 82 -7.92 6.78 -43.87
CA ASP A 82 -8.37 6.43 -42.52
C ASP A 82 -7.26 5.79 -41.66
N LEU A 83 -6.17 5.36 -42.30
CA LEU A 83 -4.99 4.85 -41.61
C LEU A 83 -4.10 5.96 -41.04
N GLU A 84 -4.29 7.21 -41.48
CA GLU A 84 -3.55 8.36 -40.95
C GLU A 84 -3.99 8.68 -39.50
N PRO A 85 -3.06 8.66 -38.52
CA PRO A 85 -3.39 8.93 -37.14
C PRO A 85 -3.97 10.34 -36.93
N ARG A 86 -5.08 10.41 -36.20
CA ARG A 86 -5.77 11.66 -35.84
C ARG A 86 -6.37 11.56 -34.44
N PRO A 87 -6.66 12.68 -33.76
CA PRO A 87 -7.37 12.66 -32.48
C PRO A 87 -8.78 12.05 -32.64
N LEU A 88 -9.12 11.07 -31.79
CA LEU A 88 -10.43 10.41 -31.81
C LEU A 88 -11.52 11.17 -31.02
N ALA A 89 -11.10 12.09 -30.15
CA ALA A 89 -11.98 12.99 -29.40
C ALA A 89 -11.80 14.46 -29.81
N PRO A 90 -12.15 14.83 -31.06
CA PRO A 90 -11.90 16.17 -31.59
C PRO A 90 -12.67 17.27 -30.84
N PHE A 91 -13.87 17.02 -30.32
CA PHE A 91 -14.62 18.05 -29.58
C PHE A 91 -13.96 18.36 -28.23
N LEU A 92 -13.63 17.34 -27.44
CA LEU A 92 -12.91 17.50 -26.17
C LEU A 92 -11.55 18.16 -26.41
N ARG A 93 -10.82 17.74 -27.44
CA ARG A 93 -9.55 18.38 -27.84
C ARG A 93 -9.73 19.86 -28.19
N SER A 94 -10.79 20.22 -28.91
CA SER A 94 -11.10 21.62 -29.23
C SER A 94 -11.35 22.44 -27.96
N ARG A 95 -12.05 21.88 -26.95
CA ARG A 95 -12.27 22.58 -25.68
C ARG A 95 -10.95 22.85 -24.97
N ILE A 96 -10.01 21.90 -24.97
CA ILE A 96 -8.67 22.07 -24.37
C ILE A 96 -7.88 23.18 -25.07
N LEU A 97 -7.91 23.20 -26.40
CA LEU A 97 -7.12 24.14 -27.20
C LEU A 97 -7.65 25.57 -27.16
N GLU A 98 -8.97 25.75 -27.10
CA GLU A 98 -9.61 27.03 -27.41
C GLU A 98 -10.40 27.65 -26.26
N HIS A 99 -10.85 26.86 -25.27
CA HIS A 99 -11.89 27.31 -24.34
C HIS A 99 -11.66 26.98 -22.86
N GLY A 100 -10.91 25.92 -22.54
CA GLY A 100 -10.89 25.34 -21.20
C GLY A 100 -9.48 25.14 -20.62
N THR A 101 -9.45 24.82 -19.33
CA THR A 101 -8.25 24.34 -18.62
C THR A 101 -8.33 22.82 -18.50
N PHE A 102 -7.19 22.14 -18.62
CA PHE A 102 -7.14 20.68 -18.61
C PHE A 102 -5.96 20.15 -17.79
N GLY A 103 -6.05 18.89 -17.41
CA GLY A 103 -5.01 18.15 -16.71
C GLY A 103 -5.40 16.70 -16.51
N VAL A 104 -4.50 15.91 -15.92
CA VAL A 104 -4.76 14.53 -15.55
C VAL A 104 -5.29 14.47 -14.12
N SER A 105 -6.41 13.77 -13.92
CA SER A 105 -6.94 13.48 -12.60
C SER A 105 -6.28 12.20 -12.06
N HIS A 106 -5.56 12.32 -10.95
CA HIS A 106 -4.80 11.21 -10.37
C HIS A 106 -5.64 10.40 -9.40
N THR A 107 -5.77 9.12 -9.71
CA THR A 107 -6.56 8.17 -8.93
C THR A 107 -5.79 7.61 -7.75
N ARG A 108 -6.51 7.28 -6.67
CA ARG A 108 -5.94 6.54 -5.54
C ARG A 108 -6.46 5.11 -5.55
N VAL A 109 -5.66 4.19 -5.00
CA VAL A 109 -6.08 2.80 -4.82
C VAL A 109 -7.19 2.69 -3.75
N PRO A 110 -8.20 1.83 -3.94
CA PRO A 110 -8.44 0.96 -5.10
C PRO A 110 -8.98 1.73 -6.33
N THR A 111 -8.48 1.37 -7.51
CA THR A 111 -8.90 1.91 -8.81
C THR A 111 -10.13 1.16 -9.32
N GLU A 112 -11.28 1.42 -8.70
CA GLU A 112 -12.59 0.87 -9.07
C GLU A 112 -13.59 2.02 -9.24
N SER A 113 -14.68 1.77 -9.98
CA SER A 113 -15.57 2.87 -10.36
C SER A 113 -16.23 3.58 -9.20
N ARG A 114 -16.72 2.82 -8.24
CA ARG A 114 -17.37 3.37 -7.05
C ARG A 114 -16.43 4.28 -6.22
N PRO A 115 -15.25 3.82 -5.76
CA PRO A 115 -14.29 4.69 -5.06
C PRO A 115 -13.91 5.95 -5.84
N GLY A 116 -13.75 5.84 -7.16
CA GLY A 116 -13.47 6.99 -8.03
C GLY A 116 -14.60 8.02 -8.01
N HIS A 117 -15.85 7.58 -8.16
CA HIS A 117 -17.02 8.45 -8.11
C HIS A 117 -17.23 9.11 -6.73
N VAL A 118 -16.99 8.39 -5.63
CA VAL A 118 -17.04 8.96 -4.27
C VAL A 118 -15.98 10.06 -4.12
N ALA A 119 -14.75 9.83 -4.61
CA ALA A 119 -13.72 10.86 -4.60
C ALA A 119 -14.10 12.08 -5.44
N LEU A 120 -14.56 11.88 -6.69
CA LEU A 120 -14.92 12.95 -7.61
C LEU A 120 -16.08 13.83 -7.09
N ILE A 121 -17.11 13.21 -6.51
CA ILE A 121 -18.38 13.89 -6.19
C ILE A 121 -18.47 14.31 -4.73
N ALA A 122 -17.87 13.54 -3.82
CA ALA A 122 -17.90 13.81 -2.39
C ALA A 122 -16.59 14.39 -1.84
N GLY A 123 -15.50 14.31 -2.62
CA GLY A 123 -14.20 14.83 -2.21
C GLY A 123 -13.55 14.00 -1.10
N LEU A 124 -14.09 12.82 -0.78
CA LEU A 124 -13.53 11.91 0.22
C LEU A 124 -13.08 10.61 -0.47
N TYR A 125 -11.99 10.02 0.00
CA TYR A 125 -11.59 8.70 -0.44
C TYR A 125 -12.45 7.65 0.26
N GLU A 126 -12.82 6.60 -0.47
CA GLU A 126 -13.84 5.61 -0.08
C GLU A 126 -13.64 5.05 1.32
N ASP A 127 -14.78 4.79 1.98
CA ASP A 127 -14.83 4.13 3.26
C ASP A 127 -14.53 2.64 3.11
N VAL A 128 -13.31 2.25 3.48
CA VAL A 128 -12.85 0.85 3.40
C VAL A 128 -13.72 -0.10 4.23
N SER A 129 -14.50 0.40 5.21
CA SER A 129 -15.49 -0.42 5.94
C SER A 129 -16.61 -0.96 5.05
N ALA A 130 -16.84 -0.39 3.86
CA ALA A 130 -17.79 -0.88 2.86
C ALA A 130 -17.44 -2.27 2.32
N VAL A 131 -16.22 -2.78 2.55
CA VAL A 131 -15.91 -4.19 2.28
C VAL A 131 -16.87 -5.14 3.02
N THR A 132 -17.36 -4.74 4.19
CA THR A 132 -18.26 -5.56 5.02
C THR A 132 -19.64 -5.75 4.39
N THR A 133 -20.03 -4.86 3.47
CA THR A 133 -21.26 -4.93 2.67
C THR A 133 -21.00 -5.44 1.25
N GLY A 134 -19.78 -5.88 0.95
CA GLY A 134 -19.37 -6.29 -0.39
C GLY A 134 -19.44 -5.16 -1.42
N TRP A 135 -19.21 -3.91 -0.99
CA TRP A 135 -19.22 -2.70 -1.83
C TRP A 135 -20.57 -2.33 -2.45
N LYS A 136 -21.65 -3.04 -2.09
CA LYS A 136 -22.98 -2.82 -2.69
C LYS A 136 -23.75 -1.64 -2.09
N LEU A 137 -23.44 -1.29 -0.83
CA LEU A 137 -24.18 -0.29 -0.06
C LEU A 137 -23.20 0.53 0.79
N ASN A 138 -23.46 1.84 0.88
CA ASN A 138 -22.77 2.71 1.83
C ASN A 138 -23.04 2.21 3.26
N PRO A 139 -22.02 1.81 4.02
CA PRO A 139 -22.22 1.47 5.44
C PRO A 139 -22.53 2.73 6.26
N VAL A 140 -22.10 3.90 5.77
CA VAL A 140 -22.31 5.22 6.38
C VAL A 140 -22.66 6.21 5.27
N ASP A 141 -23.76 6.94 5.45
CA ASP A 141 -24.12 8.04 4.54
C ASP A 141 -23.04 9.12 4.56
N PHE A 142 -22.68 9.63 3.38
CA PHE A 142 -21.71 10.70 3.24
C PHE A 142 -22.32 11.91 2.54
N ASP A 143 -21.70 13.06 2.77
CA ASP A 143 -22.07 14.31 2.14
C ASP A 143 -21.36 14.48 0.80
N SER A 144 -22.02 15.05 -0.20
CA SER A 144 -21.47 15.24 -1.53
C SER A 144 -21.94 16.54 -2.20
N VAL A 145 -21.34 16.91 -3.33
CA VAL A 145 -21.77 18.08 -4.10
C VAL A 145 -23.26 17.97 -4.48
N PHE A 146 -23.77 16.76 -4.75
CA PHE A 146 -25.19 16.57 -5.06
C PHE A 146 -26.08 16.88 -3.86
N ASN A 147 -25.66 16.49 -2.65
CA ASN A 147 -26.37 16.85 -1.42
C ASN A 147 -26.34 18.37 -1.13
N ARG A 148 -25.36 19.09 -1.69
CA ARG A 148 -25.16 20.55 -1.55
C ARG A 148 -25.76 21.35 -2.71
N SER A 149 -26.18 20.67 -3.78
CA SER A 149 -26.96 21.24 -4.88
C SER A 149 -28.38 21.59 -4.43
N GLN A 150 -29.05 22.42 -5.23
CA GLN A 150 -30.48 22.65 -5.11
C GLN A 150 -31.25 21.41 -5.63
N HIS A 151 -30.84 20.91 -6.79
CA HIS A 151 -31.32 19.65 -7.37
C HIS A 151 -30.22 19.02 -8.24
N THR A 152 -30.17 17.70 -8.26
CA THR A 152 -29.32 16.91 -9.17
C THR A 152 -30.18 15.97 -10.01
N TRP A 153 -30.05 16.06 -11.33
CA TRP A 153 -30.55 15.02 -12.24
C TRP A 153 -29.39 14.15 -12.69
N SER A 154 -29.52 12.83 -12.53
CA SER A 154 -28.46 11.89 -12.84
C SER A 154 -28.92 10.73 -13.73
N TRP A 155 -28.06 10.33 -14.67
CA TRP A 155 -28.31 9.21 -15.60
C TRP A 155 -27.09 8.27 -15.69
N GLY A 156 -27.34 6.96 -15.69
CA GLY A 156 -26.30 5.95 -15.92
C GLY A 156 -26.50 4.66 -15.12
N SER A 157 -25.40 4.06 -14.68
CA SER A 157 -25.39 2.72 -14.04
C SER A 157 -26.21 2.63 -12.74
N PRO A 158 -26.98 1.54 -12.55
CA PRO A 158 -27.62 1.21 -11.27
C PRO A 158 -26.64 0.89 -10.13
N ASP A 159 -25.36 0.66 -10.40
CA ASP A 159 -24.35 0.41 -9.37
C ASP A 159 -23.74 1.70 -8.81
N ILE A 160 -23.86 2.81 -9.54
CA ILE A 160 -23.28 4.11 -9.14
C ILE A 160 -24.33 5.08 -8.60
N LEU A 161 -25.38 5.36 -9.36
CA LEU A 161 -26.30 6.46 -9.05
C LEU A 161 -27.02 6.33 -7.70
N PRO A 162 -27.58 5.16 -7.32
CA PRO A 162 -28.37 5.04 -6.09
C PRO A 162 -27.60 5.39 -4.81
N MET A 163 -26.27 5.27 -4.81
CA MET A 163 -25.46 5.59 -3.62
C MET A 163 -25.51 7.08 -3.27
N PHE A 164 -25.71 7.96 -4.26
CA PHE A 164 -25.83 9.41 -4.05
C PHE A 164 -27.28 9.85 -3.80
N GLU A 165 -28.27 9.09 -4.27
CA GLU A 165 -29.68 9.36 -4.01
C GLU A 165 -30.07 8.98 -2.58
N HIS A 166 -29.71 7.76 -2.11
CA HIS A 166 -30.14 7.26 -0.81
C HIS A 166 -29.60 8.09 0.37
N GLY A 167 -28.39 8.65 0.25
CA GLY A 167 -27.80 9.55 1.25
C GLY A 167 -28.29 11.01 1.15
N ALA A 168 -29.09 11.36 0.13
CA ALA A 168 -29.56 12.72 -0.09
C ALA A 168 -30.88 13.01 0.62
N VAL A 169 -31.15 14.32 0.77
CA VAL A 169 -32.49 14.77 1.19
C VAL A 169 -33.50 14.27 0.15
N PRO A 170 -34.61 13.63 0.54
CA PRO A 170 -35.58 13.10 -0.41
C PRO A 170 -36.01 14.13 -1.46
N GLY A 171 -35.95 13.75 -2.73
CA GLY A 171 -36.27 14.62 -3.87
C GLY A 171 -35.16 15.58 -4.30
N ARG A 172 -33.97 15.54 -3.68
CA ARG A 172 -32.82 16.37 -4.09
C ARG A 172 -32.04 15.78 -5.27
N VAL A 173 -32.03 14.46 -5.38
CA VAL A 173 -31.29 13.73 -6.42
C VAL A 173 -32.27 12.79 -7.10
N ASP A 174 -32.43 12.92 -8.41
CA ASP A 174 -33.14 11.93 -9.22
C ASP A 174 -32.13 11.03 -9.91
N ALA A 175 -32.26 9.72 -9.73
CA ALA A 175 -31.42 8.69 -10.35
C ALA A 175 -32.18 7.92 -11.43
N TYR A 176 -31.86 8.18 -12.70
CA TYR A 176 -32.42 7.45 -13.84
C TYR A 176 -31.43 6.41 -14.34
N THR A 177 -31.73 5.14 -14.09
CA THR A 177 -30.85 4.04 -14.48
C THR A 177 -31.43 3.21 -15.61
N TYR A 178 -30.57 2.67 -16.46
CA TYR A 178 -30.93 1.49 -17.26
C TYR A 178 -31.05 0.26 -16.34
N GLY A 179 -31.63 -0.83 -16.85
CA GLY A 179 -31.69 -2.08 -16.11
C GLY A 179 -30.30 -2.71 -15.96
N ALA A 180 -30.04 -3.38 -14.84
CA ALA A 180 -28.75 -4.03 -14.57
C ALA A 180 -28.41 -5.11 -15.62
N GLU A 181 -29.42 -5.67 -16.29
CA GLU A 181 -29.25 -6.59 -17.41
C GLU A 181 -28.64 -5.95 -18.67
N ALA A 182 -28.62 -4.62 -18.78
CA ALA A 182 -28.00 -3.92 -19.89
C ALA A 182 -26.46 -3.91 -19.78
N GLU A 183 -25.90 -4.11 -18.58
CA GLU A 183 -24.45 -4.21 -18.33
C GLU A 183 -23.90 -5.60 -18.72
N ASP A 184 -24.18 -6.02 -19.96
CA ASP A 184 -23.68 -7.26 -20.53
C ASP A 184 -22.30 -7.06 -21.16
N PHE A 185 -21.26 -7.48 -20.41
CA PHE A 185 -19.86 -7.42 -20.83
C PHE A 185 -19.53 -8.20 -22.11
N SER A 186 -20.45 -8.99 -22.67
CA SER A 186 -20.23 -9.73 -23.91
C SER A 186 -20.64 -8.99 -25.18
N GLN A 187 -21.25 -7.81 -25.06
CA GLN A 187 -21.82 -7.04 -26.17
C GLN A 187 -21.13 -5.68 -26.34
N ASP A 188 -21.49 -4.96 -27.42
CA ASP A 188 -21.05 -3.58 -27.63
C ASP A 188 -21.68 -2.67 -26.56
N ALA A 189 -20.86 -2.08 -25.70
CA ALA A 189 -21.32 -1.30 -24.55
C ALA A 189 -21.63 0.18 -24.89
N THR A 190 -21.40 0.63 -26.13
CA THR A 190 -21.71 2.01 -26.55
C THR A 190 -23.19 2.38 -26.36
N HIS A 191 -24.08 1.39 -26.39
CA HIS A 191 -25.50 1.59 -26.16
C HIS A 191 -25.83 2.14 -24.76
N LEU A 192 -24.98 1.90 -23.76
CA LEU A 192 -25.13 2.43 -22.40
C LEU A 192 -24.95 3.95 -22.39
N ASP A 193 -23.92 4.45 -23.08
CA ASP A 193 -23.63 5.88 -23.19
C ASP A 193 -24.71 6.58 -24.04
N LEU A 194 -25.12 5.96 -25.14
CA LEU A 194 -26.19 6.47 -26.00
C LEU A 194 -27.52 6.59 -25.24
N TRP A 195 -27.85 5.61 -24.39
CA TRP A 195 -29.04 5.68 -23.54
C TRP A 195 -29.00 6.90 -22.62
N VAL A 196 -27.86 7.20 -22.01
CA VAL A 196 -27.68 8.37 -21.15
C VAL A 196 -27.91 9.66 -21.94
N PHE A 197 -27.27 9.80 -23.10
CA PHE A 197 -27.44 10.99 -23.95
C PHE A 197 -28.89 11.18 -24.42
N ASP A 198 -29.57 10.10 -24.81
CA ASP A 198 -30.97 10.16 -25.25
C ASP A 198 -31.92 10.59 -24.11
N ARG A 199 -31.65 10.15 -22.88
CA ARG A 199 -32.45 10.56 -21.70
C ARG A 199 -32.27 12.03 -21.37
N VAL A 200 -31.05 12.56 -21.49
CA VAL A 200 -30.81 13.99 -21.29
C VAL A 200 -31.50 14.82 -22.37
N LYS A 201 -31.42 14.42 -23.65
CA LYS A 201 -32.16 15.08 -24.74
C LYS A 201 -33.67 15.08 -24.48
N ALA A 202 -34.22 13.93 -24.07
CA ALA A 202 -35.63 13.81 -23.75
C ALA A 202 -36.07 14.72 -22.59
N LEU A 203 -35.24 14.89 -21.55
CA LEU A 203 -35.51 15.83 -20.44
C LEU A 203 -35.66 17.26 -20.95
N PHE A 204 -34.73 17.73 -21.79
CA PHE A 204 -34.77 19.10 -22.32
C PHE A 204 -35.90 19.32 -23.32
N GLU A 205 -36.25 18.29 -24.10
CA GLU A 205 -37.44 18.30 -24.95
C GLU A 205 -38.74 18.39 -24.13
N GLU A 206 -38.84 17.63 -23.03
CA GLU A 206 -39.99 17.71 -22.12
C GLU A 206 -40.08 19.09 -21.46
N ALA A 207 -38.95 19.63 -21.00
CA ALA A 207 -38.88 20.96 -20.39
C ALA A 207 -39.25 22.10 -21.36
N ALA A 208 -39.27 21.87 -22.67
CA ALA A 208 -39.83 22.82 -23.60
C ALA A 208 -41.35 22.95 -23.47
N GLN A 209 -42.04 21.91 -22.98
CA GLN A 209 -43.49 21.82 -22.87
C GLN A 209 -43.99 21.86 -21.41
N ASN A 210 -43.18 21.36 -20.47
CA ASN A 210 -43.50 21.27 -19.04
C ASN A 210 -42.96 22.49 -18.28
N LYS A 211 -43.86 23.43 -17.92
CA LYS A 211 -43.49 24.67 -17.22
C LYS A 211 -42.87 24.44 -15.84
N THR A 212 -43.30 23.41 -15.13
CA THR A 212 -42.78 23.08 -13.79
C THR A 212 -41.35 22.57 -13.90
N LEU A 213 -41.11 21.62 -14.80
CA LEU A 213 -39.75 21.12 -15.08
C LEU A 213 -38.84 22.24 -15.58
N ARG A 214 -39.33 23.08 -16.50
CA ARG A 214 -38.58 24.25 -16.99
C ARG A 214 -38.18 25.21 -15.88
N ALA A 215 -39.05 25.41 -14.89
CA ALA A 215 -38.76 26.27 -13.74
C ALA A 215 -37.69 25.63 -12.84
N ALA A 216 -37.84 24.33 -12.52
CA ALA A 216 -36.86 23.59 -11.73
C ALA A 216 -35.47 23.59 -12.37
N LEU A 217 -35.37 23.34 -13.68
CA LEU A 217 -34.12 23.38 -14.43
C LEU A 217 -33.45 24.77 -14.46
N LYS A 218 -34.19 25.85 -14.13
CA LYS A 218 -33.70 27.24 -14.13
C LYS A 218 -33.40 27.78 -12.74
N GLU A 219 -33.51 26.95 -11.70
CA GLU A 219 -33.02 27.31 -10.37
C GLU A 219 -31.47 27.44 -10.39
N ASP A 220 -30.93 28.05 -9.34
CA ASP A 220 -29.48 28.13 -9.12
C ASP A 220 -28.99 26.84 -8.43
N LYS A 221 -27.70 26.52 -8.58
CA LYS A 221 -27.03 25.34 -7.99
C LYS A 221 -27.59 24.01 -8.51
N ILE A 222 -27.90 23.96 -9.79
CA ILE A 222 -28.34 22.74 -10.47
C ILE A 222 -27.13 21.91 -10.90
N VAL A 223 -27.23 20.58 -10.74
CA VAL A 223 -26.23 19.64 -11.25
C VAL A 223 -26.87 18.63 -12.20
N PHE A 224 -26.25 18.41 -13.34
CA PHE A 224 -26.55 17.31 -14.26
C PHE A 224 -25.39 16.34 -14.22
N PHE A 225 -25.63 15.09 -13.86
CA PHE A 225 -24.61 14.05 -13.79
C PHE A 225 -24.86 12.97 -14.84
N LEU A 226 -23.93 12.83 -15.78
CA LEU A 226 -23.96 11.82 -16.84
C LEU A 226 -22.83 10.82 -16.57
N HIS A 227 -23.21 9.64 -16.11
CA HIS A 227 -22.30 8.53 -15.88
C HIS A 227 -22.24 7.64 -17.13
N LEU A 228 -21.10 7.62 -17.81
CA LEU A 228 -20.90 6.98 -19.12
C LEU A 228 -20.04 5.71 -18.94
N LEU A 229 -20.71 4.56 -18.76
CA LEU A 229 -20.08 3.26 -18.42
C LEU A 229 -19.51 2.51 -19.63
N GLY A 230 -19.85 2.91 -20.86
CA GLY A 230 -19.52 2.12 -22.06
C GLY A 230 -18.02 1.88 -22.24
N LEU A 231 -17.20 2.88 -21.92
CA LEU A 231 -15.74 2.80 -22.01
C LEU A 231 -15.13 1.77 -21.07
N ASP A 232 -15.54 1.75 -19.79
CA ASP A 232 -15.07 0.78 -18.80
C ASP A 232 -15.45 -0.66 -19.20
N THR A 233 -16.72 -0.87 -19.54
CA THR A 233 -17.24 -2.18 -19.97
C THR A 233 -16.46 -2.69 -21.19
N THR A 234 -16.27 -1.82 -22.19
CA THR A 234 -15.51 -2.14 -23.40
C THR A 234 -14.02 -2.38 -23.10
N GLY A 235 -13.42 -1.58 -22.20
CA GLY A 235 -12.02 -1.68 -21.80
C GLY A 235 -11.73 -2.97 -21.02
N HIS A 236 -12.64 -3.42 -20.17
CA HIS A 236 -12.50 -4.69 -19.46
C HIS A 236 -12.53 -5.90 -20.40
N PHE A 237 -13.44 -5.90 -21.38
CA PHE A 237 -13.61 -7.03 -22.29
C PHE A 237 -12.60 -7.03 -23.46
N TYR A 238 -12.50 -5.92 -24.20
CA TYR A 238 -11.68 -5.81 -25.42
C TYR A 238 -10.28 -5.25 -25.19
N ARG A 239 -10.00 -4.64 -24.02
CA ARG A 239 -8.77 -3.90 -23.67
C ARG A 239 -8.69 -2.50 -24.29
N PRO A 240 -7.97 -1.54 -23.65
CA PRO A 240 -7.99 -0.13 -24.07
C PRO A 240 -7.32 0.20 -25.41
N TYR A 241 -6.62 -0.75 -26.04
CA TYR A 241 -6.00 -0.59 -27.36
C TYR A 241 -6.86 -1.21 -28.49
N SER A 242 -8.03 -1.75 -28.16
CA SER A 242 -8.93 -2.35 -29.13
C SER A 242 -9.64 -1.31 -29.99
N LYS A 243 -10.04 -1.71 -31.20
CA LYS A 243 -10.84 -0.86 -32.08
C LYS A 243 -12.21 -0.53 -31.47
N GLU A 244 -12.76 -1.43 -30.67
CA GLU A 244 -14.02 -1.25 -29.95
C GLU A 244 -13.89 -0.11 -28.93
N TYR A 245 -12.85 -0.13 -28.09
CA TYR A 245 -12.59 0.93 -27.10
C TYR A 245 -12.32 2.28 -27.78
N LEU A 246 -11.45 2.29 -28.79
CA LEU A 246 -11.15 3.50 -29.55
C LEU A 246 -12.39 4.06 -30.28
N HIS A 247 -13.28 3.20 -30.76
CA HIS A 247 -14.55 3.62 -31.34
C HIS A 247 -15.49 4.22 -30.29
N ASN A 248 -15.56 3.62 -29.10
CA ASN A 248 -16.38 4.13 -28.00
C ASN A 248 -15.94 5.55 -27.57
N ILE A 249 -14.64 5.87 -27.61
CA ILE A 249 -14.13 7.24 -27.36
C ILE A 249 -14.80 8.24 -28.31
N LYS A 250 -14.92 7.90 -29.60
CA LYS A 250 -15.58 8.76 -30.60
C LYS A 250 -17.06 8.97 -30.29
N ILE A 251 -17.74 7.91 -29.84
CA ILE A 251 -19.17 7.97 -29.46
C ILE A 251 -19.35 8.91 -28.27
N VAL A 252 -18.50 8.79 -27.25
CA VAL A 252 -18.51 9.67 -26.07
C VAL A 252 -18.23 11.12 -26.46
N ASP A 253 -17.18 11.39 -27.24
CA ASP A 253 -16.85 12.76 -27.70
C ASP A 253 -18.02 13.41 -28.45
N GLN A 254 -18.62 12.66 -29.39
CA GLN A 254 -19.77 13.12 -30.17
C GLN A 254 -21.00 13.36 -29.28
N GLY A 255 -21.29 12.47 -28.33
CA GLY A 255 -22.40 12.65 -27.40
C GLY A 255 -22.21 13.85 -26.46
N VAL A 256 -21.01 14.04 -25.93
CA VAL A 256 -20.67 15.23 -25.11
C VAL A 256 -20.86 16.52 -25.89
N ARG A 257 -20.46 16.56 -27.17
CA ARG A 257 -20.73 17.70 -28.07
C ARG A 257 -22.22 17.98 -28.20
N GLU A 258 -23.01 16.96 -28.53
CA GLU A 258 -24.47 17.10 -28.73
C GLU A 258 -25.18 17.58 -27.46
N ILE A 259 -24.84 17.03 -26.29
CA ILE A 259 -25.42 17.47 -25.02
C ILE A 259 -25.04 18.91 -24.71
N THR A 260 -23.79 19.30 -24.94
CA THR A 260 -23.36 20.69 -24.77
C THR A 260 -24.19 21.63 -25.65
N GLU A 261 -24.39 21.29 -26.93
CA GLU A 261 -25.23 22.06 -27.85
C GLU A 261 -26.70 22.17 -27.39
N VAL A 262 -27.27 21.08 -26.85
CA VAL A 262 -28.64 21.07 -26.31
C VAL A 262 -28.78 21.98 -25.10
N VAL A 263 -27.85 21.88 -24.15
CA VAL A 263 -27.85 22.67 -22.91
C VAL A 263 -27.65 24.15 -23.24
N GLU A 264 -26.65 24.49 -24.05
CA GLU A 264 -26.39 25.87 -24.46
C GLU A 264 -27.57 26.49 -25.21
N LYS A 265 -28.22 25.73 -26.11
CA LYS A 265 -29.42 26.20 -26.81
C LYS A 265 -30.60 26.44 -25.87
N PHE A 266 -30.76 25.64 -24.82
CA PHE A 266 -31.89 25.77 -23.89
C PHE A 266 -31.75 26.97 -22.95
N TYR A 267 -30.55 27.21 -22.43
CA TYR A 267 -30.28 28.28 -21.47
C TYR A 267 -29.85 29.58 -22.14
N ASN A 268 -28.85 29.53 -23.01
CA ASN A 268 -28.29 30.66 -23.76
C ASN A 268 -28.01 31.88 -22.84
N ASP A 269 -27.32 31.64 -21.72
CA ASP A 269 -27.04 32.66 -20.71
C ASP A 269 -25.58 32.68 -20.21
N ASP A 270 -24.70 31.83 -20.73
CA ASP A 270 -23.31 31.69 -20.29
C ASP A 270 -23.16 31.40 -18.78
N ARG A 271 -24.17 30.76 -18.16
CA ARG A 271 -24.19 30.39 -16.73
C ARG A 271 -24.11 28.89 -16.50
N THR A 272 -23.51 28.15 -17.42
CA THR A 272 -23.29 26.71 -17.33
C THR A 272 -21.80 26.40 -17.28
N ALA A 273 -21.38 25.66 -16.25
CA ALA A 273 -20.05 25.05 -16.21
C ALA A 273 -20.10 23.61 -16.70
N TYR A 274 -19.08 23.19 -17.44
CA TYR A 274 -18.92 21.82 -17.92
C TYR A 274 -17.66 21.22 -17.31
N VAL A 275 -17.79 20.06 -16.67
CA VAL A 275 -16.66 19.28 -16.16
C VAL A 275 -16.73 17.90 -16.81
N PHE A 276 -15.67 17.54 -17.52
CA PHE A 276 -15.50 16.20 -18.08
C PHE A 276 -14.29 15.56 -17.40
N THR A 277 -14.45 14.35 -16.86
CA THR A 277 -13.37 13.62 -16.17
C THR A 277 -13.58 12.11 -16.25
N ALA A 278 -12.64 11.36 -15.67
CA ALA A 278 -12.70 9.91 -15.54
C ALA A 278 -12.46 9.53 -14.07
N ASP A 279 -13.02 8.40 -13.69
CA ASP A 279 -13.05 7.86 -12.33
C ASP A 279 -11.88 6.90 -12.03
N HIS A 280 -11.24 6.31 -13.04
CA HIS A 280 -10.01 5.54 -12.86
C HIS A 280 -9.16 5.37 -14.15
N GLU A 281 -7.86 5.12 -13.96
CA GLU A 281 -6.89 4.80 -15.03
C GLU A 281 -6.10 3.50 -14.71
N ILE A 282 -5.38 2.93 -15.68
CA ILE A 282 -4.45 1.79 -15.52
C ILE A 282 -3.00 2.26 -15.80
N HIS A 283 -2.13 2.26 -14.77
CA HIS A 283 -0.77 2.87 -14.74
C HIS A 283 0.37 2.02 -15.40
N PRO A 284 1.52 2.64 -15.76
CA PRO A 284 2.61 3.00 -14.79
C PRO A 284 3.27 4.41 -14.93
N GLY A 285 3.56 5.05 -13.78
CA GLY A 285 4.83 5.75 -13.41
C GLY A 285 5.24 7.13 -14.00
N THR A 286 5.51 8.10 -13.12
CA THR A 286 5.70 9.60 -13.25
C THR A 286 7.06 10.12 -13.82
N VAL A 287 7.32 11.41 -14.18
CA VAL A 287 7.12 12.75 -13.52
C VAL A 287 7.12 13.95 -14.52
N ALA A 288 6.40 15.06 -14.23
CA ALA A 288 6.21 16.30 -15.04
C ALA A 288 7.02 17.55 -14.56
N PRO A 289 7.15 18.65 -15.37
CA PRO A 289 6.05 19.61 -15.58
C PRO A 289 5.76 20.00 -17.05
N GLY A 290 4.48 20.22 -17.34
CA GLY A 290 3.97 20.70 -18.63
C GLY A 290 3.54 19.56 -19.54
N HIS A 291 4.50 18.72 -19.93
CA HIS A 291 4.29 17.43 -20.59
C HIS A 291 5.46 16.51 -20.19
N ASP A 292 5.20 15.22 -20.03
CA ASP A 292 6.17 14.19 -19.63
C ASP A 292 6.28 13.09 -20.69
N GLU A 293 7.05 12.03 -20.44
CA GLU A 293 7.12 10.86 -21.36
C GLU A 293 5.72 10.30 -21.64
N TYR A 294 4.79 10.44 -20.69
CA TYR A 294 3.41 9.98 -20.83
C TYR A 294 2.56 10.85 -21.76
N SER A 295 2.80 12.16 -21.84
CA SER A 295 2.04 13.08 -22.71
C SER A 295 2.79 13.65 -23.91
N PHE A 296 4.04 13.22 -24.13
CA PHE A 296 4.92 13.72 -25.20
C PHE A 296 4.30 13.62 -26.62
N ASP A 297 3.47 12.61 -26.87
CA ASP A 297 2.88 12.33 -28.18
C ASP A 297 1.44 12.83 -28.34
N TRP A 298 0.95 13.66 -27.42
CA TRP A 298 -0.41 14.21 -27.45
C TRP A 298 -0.55 15.44 -28.35
N ASP A 299 0.57 16.03 -28.79
CA ASP A 299 0.60 17.26 -29.61
C ASP A 299 -0.15 18.43 -28.93
N LEU A 300 0.08 18.61 -27.63
CA LEU A 300 -0.54 19.64 -26.79
C LEU A 300 0.48 20.53 -26.07
N ASP A 301 1.74 20.56 -26.54
CA ASP A 301 2.86 21.28 -25.90
C ASP A 301 2.58 22.79 -25.69
N GLN A 302 1.69 23.35 -26.51
CA GLN A 302 1.24 24.74 -26.44
C GLN A 302 0.24 25.03 -25.31
N VAL A 303 -0.35 24.02 -24.68
CA VAL A 303 -1.32 24.16 -23.59
C VAL A 303 -0.72 23.64 -22.29
N ARG A 304 -0.81 24.43 -21.22
CA ARG A 304 -0.32 24.03 -19.90
C ARG A 304 -1.24 22.99 -19.26
N ARG A 305 -0.67 21.83 -18.91
CA ARG A 305 -1.33 20.77 -18.14
C ARG A 305 -1.38 21.12 -16.64
N HIS A 306 -2.57 21.01 -16.03
CA HIS A 306 -2.83 21.29 -14.62
C HIS A 306 -3.44 20.07 -13.92
N ASP A 307 -2.60 19.14 -13.50
CA ASP A 307 -3.04 17.89 -12.86
C ASP A 307 -3.70 18.15 -11.50
N VAL A 308 -4.64 17.28 -11.12
CA VAL A 308 -5.41 17.35 -9.86
C VAL A 308 -5.56 15.97 -9.25
N SER A 309 -5.82 15.89 -7.94
CA SER A 309 -6.35 14.66 -7.34
C SER A 309 -7.84 14.54 -7.62
N GLN A 310 -8.40 13.32 -7.63
CA GLN A 310 -9.84 13.15 -7.85
C GLN A 310 -10.71 13.90 -6.83
N ALA A 311 -10.28 13.94 -5.57
CA ALA A 311 -11.00 14.65 -4.52
C ALA A 311 -11.14 16.17 -4.80
N ASP A 312 -10.19 16.76 -5.53
CA ASP A 312 -10.14 18.19 -5.84
C ASP A 312 -11.29 18.59 -6.78
N VAL A 313 -11.79 17.64 -7.59
CA VAL A 313 -12.91 17.87 -8.50
C VAL A 313 -14.17 18.23 -7.71
N ALA A 314 -14.40 17.63 -6.55
CA ALA A 314 -15.53 17.99 -5.70
C ALA A 314 -15.43 19.44 -5.19
N ALA A 315 -14.22 19.88 -4.83
CA ALA A 315 -13.98 21.27 -4.42
C ALA A 315 -14.20 22.25 -5.58
N LEU A 316 -13.71 21.91 -6.78
CA LEU A 316 -13.94 22.69 -8.00
C LEU A 316 -15.43 22.83 -8.32
N MET A 317 -16.19 21.72 -8.32
CA MET A 317 -17.62 21.71 -8.60
C MET A 317 -18.42 22.54 -7.60
N ALA A 318 -18.08 22.44 -6.31
CA ALA A 318 -18.71 23.25 -5.27
C ALA A 318 -18.45 24.75 -5.49
N TYR A 319 -17.21 25.13 -5.82
CA TYR A 319 -16.85 26.53 -6.11
C TYR A 319 -17.60 27.09 -7.33
N LEU A 320 -17.63 26.33 -8.43
CA LEU A 320 -18.25 26.73 -9.70
C LEU A 320 -19.74 26.99 -9.54
N THR A 321 -20.43 26.13 -8.79
CA THR A 321 -21.88 26.25 -8.54
C THR A 321 -22.23 27.17 -7.36
N GLY A 322 -21.24 27.56 -6.54
CA GLY A 322 -21.49 28.27 -5.29
C GLY A 322 -22.22 27.43 -4.24
N ALA A 323 -22.10 26.11 -4.34
CA ALA A 323 -22.52 25.19 -3.29
C ALA A 323 -21.53 25.24 -2.11
N ALA A 324 -21.96 24.76 -0.94
CA ALA A 324 -21.01 24.51 0.14
C ALA A 324 -20.07 23.37 -0.24
N TYR A 325 -18.83 23.41 0.22
CA TYR A 325 -17.93 22.28 0.09
C TYR A 325 -18.52 21.06 0.84
N PRO A 326 -18.44 19.84 0.29
CA PRO A 326 -18.90 18.65 1.00
C PRO A 326 -18.18 18.51 2.34
N ALA A 327 -18.92 18.15 3.39
CA ALA A 327 -18.42 18.26 4.76
C ALA A 327 -17.13 17.45 5.01
N ASN A 328 -17.01 16.27 4.40
CA ASN A 328 -15.86 15.37 4.56
C ASN A 328 -14.83 15.48 3.43
N SER A 329 -14.93 16.52 2.59
CA SER A 329 -14.02 16.70 1.47
C SER A 329 -12.58 16.96 1.96
N VAL A 330 -11.64 16.21 1.42
CA VAL A 330 -10.19 16.44 1.49
C VAL A 330 -9.65 17.11 0.21
N GLY A 331 -10.53 17.43 -0.74
CA GLY A 331 -10.16 18.05 -2.01
C GLY A 331 -9.66 19.47 -1.84
N GLU A 332 -8.54 19.77 -2.48
CA GLU A 332 -7.93 21.10 -2.54
C GLU A 332 -8.51 21.86 -3.74
N LEU A 333 -8.91 23.11 -3.56
CA LEU A 333 -9.48 23.91 -4.66
C LEU A 333 -8.40 24.19 -5.73
N PRO A 334 -8.55 23.69 -6.97
CA PRO A 334 -7.48 23.81 -7.96
C PRO A 334 -7.48 25.18 -8.63
N LEU A 335 -6.80 26.15 -8.02
CA LEU A 335 -6.75 27.57 -8.44
C LEU A 335 -6.47 27.83 -9.94
N PRO A 336 -5.70 27.02 -10.68
CA PRO A 336 -5.53 27.22 -12.12
C PRO A 336 -6.80 27.07 -12.95
N TYR A 337 -7.81 26.33 -12.46
CA TYR A 337 -9.09 26.14 -13.14
C TYR A 337 -10.08 27.29 -12.89
N LEU A 338 -9.70 28.27 -12.05
CA LEU A 338 -10.56 29.38 -11.67
C LEU A 338 -10.27 30.59 -12.56
N ALA A 339 -11.29 31.01 -13.32
CA ALA A 339 -11.34 32.29 -14.04
C ALA A 339 -11.70 33.44 -13.09
N ALA A 340 -10.91 33.61 -12.02
CA ALA A 340 -11.11 34.60 -10.98
C ALA A 340 -9.83 35.43 -10.75
N ASP A 341 -9.98 36.62 -10.16
CA ASP A 341 -8.82 37.40 -9.74
C ASP A 341 -8.13 36.75 -8.53
N ILE A 342 -6.92 37.23 -8.22
CA ILE A 342 -6.12 36.62 -7.15
C ILE A 342 -6.74 36.82 -5.76
N SER A 343 -7.55 37.87 -5.57
CA SER A 343 -8.24 38.13 -4.31
C SER A 343 -9.34 37.10 -4.06
N GLU A 344 -10.18 36.83 -5.06
CA GLU A 344 -11.20 35.79 -4.98
C GLU A 344 -10.56 34.39 -4.86
N LYS A 345 -9.44 34.14 -5.55
CA LYS A 345 -8.68 32.89 -5.39
C LYS A 345 -8.21 32.69 -3.95
N ALA A 346 -7.60 33.71 -3.34
CA ALA A 346 -7.13 33.66 -1.96
C ALA A 346 -8.28 33.42 -0.97
N GLU A 347 -9.39 34.14 -1.11
CA GLU A 347 -10.56 33.97 -0.22
C GLU A 347 -11.20 32.58 -0.39
N SER A 348 -11.36 32.13 -1.63
CA SER A 348 -12.00 30.84 -1.93
C SER A 348 -11.17 29.65 -1.45
N LEU A 349 -9.84 29.73 -1.58
CA LEU A 349 -8.93 28.73 -1.06
C LEU A 349 -8.95 28.71 0.47
N LEU A 350 -9.02 29.87 1.13
CA LEU A 350 -9.12 29.94 2.59
C LEU A 350 -10.40 29.27 3.09
N VAL A 351 -11.55 29.50 2.43
CA VAL A 351 -12.81 28.84 2.79
C VAL A 351 -12.73 27.32 2.58
N ASN A 352 -12.07 26.85 1.51
CA ASN A 352 -11.80 25.43 1.30
C ASN A 352 -10.93 24.85 2.44
N ALA A 353 -9.87 25.55 2.84
CA ALA A 353 -9.02 25.16 3.97
C ALA A 353 -9.80 25.06 5.29
N GLN A 354 -10.73 25.99 5.54
CA GLN A 354 -11.58 25.95 6.73
C GLN A 354 -12.45 24.67 6.80
N GLY A 355 -12.93 24.18 5.65
CA GLY A 355 -13.64 22.90 5.58
C GLY A 355 -12.76 21.72 6.02
N ILE A 356 -11.54 21.63 5.50
CA ILE A 356 -10.57 20.58 5.85
C ILE A 356 -10.19 20.66 7.34
N LEU A 357 -9.97 21.87 7.86
CA LEU A 357 -9.65 22.09 9.27
C LEU A 357 -10.80 21.77 10.22
N GLU A 358 -12.05 21.97 9.80
CA GLU A 358 -13.21 21.59 10.60
C GLU A 358 -13.28 20.08 10.78
N MET A 359 -12.98 19.30 9.73
CA MET A 359 -12.86 17.86 9.86
C MET A 359 -11.74 17.47 10.84
N TYR A 360 -10.58 18.13 10.76
CA TYR A 360 -9.50 17.93 11.73
C TYR A 360 -9.97 18.21 13.17
N ARG A 361 -10.62 19.36 13.40
CA ARG A 361 -11.13 19.78 14.71
C ARG A 361 -12.06 18.73 15.32
N VAL A 362 -13.06 18.26 14.55
CA VAL A 362 -14.03 17.28 15.05
C VAL A 362 -13.36 15.91 15.33
N LYS A 363 -12.44 15.46 14.47
CA LYS A 363 -11.64 14.24 14.75
C LYS A 363 -10.77 14.41 15.98
N GLU A 364 -10.14 15.57 16.15
CA GLU A 364 -9.30 15.88 17.29
C GLU A 364 -10.09 15.83 18.61
N GLU A 365 -11.25 16.50 18.67
CA GLU A 365 -12.14 16.49 19.84
C GLU A 365 -12.59 15.07 20.20
N THR A 366 -12.97 14.28 19.20
CA THR A 366 -13.38 12.88 19.37
C THR A 366 -12.24 12.02 19.96
N LYS A 367 -11.00 12.21 19.48
CA LYS A 367 -9.84 11.46 20.01
C LYS A 367 -9.41 11.96 21.38
N LYS A 368 -9.50 13.26 21.64
CA LYS A 368 -9.22 13.85 22.95
C LYS A 368 -10.18 13.32 24.02
N ALA A 369 -11.45 13.08 23.66
CA ALA A 369 -12.45 12.51 24.56
C ALA A 369 -12.26 11.00 24.83
N SER A 370 -11.72 10.25 23.87
CA SER A 370 -11.62 8.78 23.94
C SER A 370 -10.23 8.26 24.36
N GLN A 371 -9.14 9.00 24.10
CA GLN A 371 -7.78 8.55 24.40
C GLN A 371 -7.33 8.92 25.82
N LEU A 372 -6.81 7.93 26.54
CA LEU A 372 -6.22 8.10 27.88
C LEU A 372 -5.04 9.09 27.93
N ARG A 373 -4.28 9.21 26.84
CA ARG A 373 -3.13 10.13 26.72
C ARG A 373 -3.08 10.74 25.32
N PHE A 374 -4.01 11.64 25.05
CA PHE A 374 -4.04 12.42 23.82
C PHE A 374 -2.80 13.34 23.71
N ARG A 375 -2.17 13.36 22.53
CA ARG A 375 -1.13 14.34 22.17
C ARG A 375 -1.63 15.12 20.96
N PRO A 376 -1.77 16.45 21.06
CA PRO A 376 -2.22 17.25 19.93
C PRO A 376 -1.15 17.27 18.84
N TYR A 377 -1.60 17.43 17.59
CA TYR A 377 -0.69 17.55 16.45
C TYR A 377 0.03 18.89 16.53
N GLN A 378 1.35 18.86 16.76
CA GLN A 378 2.14 20.05 17.09
C GLN A 378 1.99 21.21 16.08
N PRO A 379 2.01 20.98 14.75
CA PRO A 379 1.88 22.06 13.77
C PRO A 379 0.60 22.89 13.86
N LEU A 380 -0.47 22.35 14.49
CA LEU A 380 -1.77 22.98 14.68
C LEU A 380 -2.13 23.25 16.16
N SER A 381 -1.20 23.07 17.11
CA SER A 381 -1.49 23.21 18.56
C SER A 381 -0.52 24.08 19.35
N GLU A 382 0.59 24.53 18.75
CA GLU A 382 1.49 25.49 19.37
C GLU A 382 0.87 26.91 19.41
N HIS A 383 1.20 27.69 20.44
CA HIS A 383 0.71 29.07 20.59
C HIS A 383 1.21 29.96 19.44
N GLY A 384 0.32 30.72 18.81
CA GLY A 384 0.59 31.47 17.58
C GLY A 384 0.58 30.61 16.30
N ARG A 385 0.21 29.32 16.41
CA ARG A 385 0.16 28.34 15.32
C ARG A 385 -1.08 27.45 15.36
N THR A 386 -2.07 27.78 16.19
CA THR A 386 -3.35 27.07 16.18
C THR A 386 -4.09 27.27 14.86
N SER A 387 -5.02 26.38 14.53
CA SER A 387 -5.89 26.50 13.35
C SER A 387 -6.54 27.88 13.25
N GLU A 388 -7.10 28.37 14.36
CA GLU A 388 -7.81 29.64 14.45
C GLU A 388 -6.88 30.84 14.28
N GLU A 389 -5.70 30.80 14.91
CA GLU A 389 -4.70 31.88 14.79
C GLU A 389 -4.15 31.97 13.36
N ARG A 390 -3.89 30.84 12.71
CA ARG A 390 -3.42 30.79 11.31
C ARG A 390 -4.48 31.32 10.35
N VAL A 391 -5.73 30.89 10.50
CA VAL A 391 -6.85 31.43 9.72
C VAL A 391 -6.97 32.94 9.91
N ALA A 392 -6.84 33.44 11.15
CA ALA A 392 -6.89 34.87 11.44
C ALA A 392 -5.72 35.64 10.79
N ALA A 393 -4.52 35.07 10.80
CA ALA A 393 -3.34 35.67 10.16
C ALA A 393 -3.51 35.75 8.64
N ILE A 394 -4.00 34.68 7.99
CA ILE A 394 -4.27 34.66 6.55
C ILE A 394 -5.37 35.67 6.19
N ARG A 395 -6.44 35.77 6.98
CA ARG A 395 -7.46 36.83 6.80
C ARG A 395 -6.85 38.24 6.90
N GLY A 396 -5.85 38.43 7.76
CA GLY A 396 -5.06 39.65 7.83
C GLY A 396 -4.33 39.95 6.51
N LEU A 397 -3.63 38.95 5.96
CA LEU A 397 -2.92 39.07 4.67
C LEU A 397 -3.87 39.43 3.51
N ILE A 398 -5.03 38.78 3.43
CA ILE A 398 -6.06 39.08 2.43
C ILE A 398 -6.54 40.53 2.58
N LYS A 399 -6.82 40.98 3.82
CA LYS A 399 -7.26 42.35 4.09
C LYS A 399 -6.19 43.39 3.73
N ASP A 400 -4.91 43.05 3.89
CA ASP A 400 -3.77 43.92 3.57
C ASP A 400 -3.41 43.88 2.07
N GLY A 401 -4.14 43.11 1.25
CA GLY A 401 -3.94 43.00 -0.20
C GLY A 401 -2.76 42.10 -0.61
N LYS A 402 -2.25 41.26 0.30
CA LYS A 402 -1.14 40.34 0.09
C LYS A 402 -1.64 38.96 -0.32
N TYR A 403 -2.24 38.85 -1.50
CA TYR A 403 -2.97 37.66 -1.90
C TYR A 403 -2.08 36.47 -2.21
N GLU A 404 -0.89 36.68 -2.81
CA GLU A 404 0.10 35.63 -3.07
C GLU A 404 0.57 35.00 -1.75
N GLU A 405 0.98 35.82 -0.78
CA GLU A 405 1.38 35.36 0.56
C GLU A 405 0.22 34.61 1.25
N ALA A 406 -1.02 35.10 1.10
CA ALA A 406 -2.20 34.44 1.66
C ALA A 406 -2.47 33.07 1.05
N ILE A 407 -2.29 32.92 -0.27
CA ILE A 407 -2.45 31.64 -0.97
C ILE A 407 -1.40 30.65 -0.47
N GLU A 408 -0.12 31.03 -0.46
CA GLU A 408 0.98 30.16 0.00
C GLU A 408 0.78 29.67 1.45
N GLU A 409 0.40 30.57 2.37
CA GLU A 409 0.12 30.22 3.76
C GLU A 409 -1.14 29.35 3.90
N THR A 410 -2.13 29.52 3.02
CA THR A 410 -3.34 28.69 3.00
C THR A 410 -3.03 27.29 2.50
N GLU A 411 -2.25 27.14 1.43
CA GLU A 411 -1.80 25.83 0.93
C GLU A 411 -1.03 25.08 2.02
N ALA A 412 -0.10 25.75 2.71
CA ALA A 412 0.61 25.16 3.85
C ALA A 412 -0.33 24.72 4.97
N LEU A 413 -1.37 25.52 5.26
CA LEU A 413 -2.38 25.19 6.28
C LEU A 413 -3.25 23.99 5.88
N ILE A 414 -3.63 23.88 4.61
CA ILE A 414 -4.32 22.70 4.06
C ILE A 414 -3.45 21.45 4.28
N GLN A 415 -2.17 21.52 3.92
CA GLN A 415 -1.25 20.40 4.12
C GLN A 415 -1.13 19.99 5.60
N PHE A 416 -1.06 20.95 6.52
CA PHE A 416 -1.09 20.65 7.96
C PHE A 416 -2.41 20.01 8.40
N GLY A 417 -3.55 20.45 7.87
CA GLY A 417 -4.86 19.84 8.13
C GLY A 417 -4.92 18.38 7.68
N LEU A 418 -4.52 18.12 6.44
CA LEU A 418 -4.48 16.77 5.84
C LEU A 418 -3.51 15.84 6.59
N GLN A 419 -2.32 16.33 6.97
CA GLN A 419 -1.39 15.57 7.79
C GLN A 419 -1.93 15.33 9.21
N GLY A 420 -2.59 16.32 9.82
CA GLY A 420 -3.23 16.18 11.12
C GLY A 420 -4.27 15.06 11.14
N LEU A 421 -5.05 14.91 10.06
CA LEU A 421 -6.05 13.85 9.91
C LEU A 421 -5.41 12.43 9.88
N SER A 422 -4.20 12.29 9.32
CA SER A 422 -3.50 10.99 9.22
C SER A 422 -2.72 10.61 10.49
N VAL A 423 -2.17 11.58 11.23
CA VAL A 423 -1.32 11.34 12.42
C VAL A 423 -2.09 10.82 13.63
N LEU A 424 -3.41 10.99 13.64
CA LEU A 424 -4.26 10.65 14.76
C LEU A 424 -4.38 9.13 15.03
N ALA A 425 -3.82 8.24 14.21
CA ALA A 425 -3.84 6.77 14.39
C ALA A 425 -2.54 6.22 15.05
N ALA A 426 -2.36 6.47 16.35
CA ALA A 426 -1.06 6.28 17.04
C ALA A 426 -0.87 4.98 17.84
N CYS A 427 -1.90 4.14 18.04
CA CYS A 427 -1.83 3.01 18.98
C CYS A 427 -0.96 1.83 18.49
N ILE A 428 -0.75 1.70 17.19
CA ILE A 428 -0.13 0.51 16.56
C ILE A 428 1.40 0.52 16.59
N ARG A 429 2.03 1.70 16.69
CA ARG A 429 3.49 1.80 16.81
C ARG A 429 4.02 0.93 17.95
N TYR A 430 3.29 0.85 19.06
CA TYR A 430 3.67 0.02 20.20
C TYR A 430 3.55 -1.50 19.93
N LEU A 431 2.63 -1.95 19.07
CA LEU A 431 2.47 -3.37 18.73
C LEU A 431 3.62 -3.89 17.86
N VAL A 432 4.14 -3.08 16.94
CA VAL A 432 5.34 -3.42 16.12
C VAL A 432 6.59 -3.56 16.98
N PHE A 433 6.79 -2.68 17.95
CA PHE A 433 7.93 -2.79 18.87
C PHE A 433 7.85 -4.06 19.72
N ILE A 434 6.65 -4.48 20.13
CA ILE A 434 6.46 -5.72 20.90
C ILE A 434 6.75 -6.97 20.06
N SER A 435 6.32 -7.02 18.79
CA SER A 435 6.60 -8.17 17.91
C SER A 435 8.08 -8.35 17.60
N LEU A 436 8.85 -7.26 17.52
CA LEU A 436 10.30 -7.29 17.28
C LEU A 436 11.12 -7.78 18.48
N ILE A 437 10.61 -7.65 19.71
CA ILE A 437 11.32 -8.06 20.94
C ILE A 437 11.02 -9.53 21.30
N MET A 438 9.89 -10.06 20.84
CA MET A 438 9.46 -11.43 21.11
C MET A 438 10.48 -12.54 20.73
N PRO A 439 11.28 -12.46 19.64
CA PRO A 439 12.22 -13.53 19.31
C PRO A 439 13.45 -13.48 20.24
N LEU A 440 13.71 -12.33 20.86
CA LEU A 440 14.72 -12.17 21.89
C LEU A 440 14.25 -12.78 23.22
N ALA A 441 12.97 -12.59 23.57
CA ALA A 441 12.36 -13.20 24.75
C ALA A 441 12.33 -14.73 24.68
N TYR A 442 12.08 -15.31 23.50
CA TYR A 442 12.05 -16.76 23.31
C TYR A 442 13.43 -17.44 23.43
N ARG A 443 14.55 -16.70 23.36
CA ARG A 443 15.88 -17.28 23.69
C ARG A 443 16.00 -17.73 25.14
N LEU A 444 15.21 -17.11 26.02
CA LEU A 444 15.21 -17.44 27.45
C LEU A 444 14.59 -18.82 27.71
N GLU A 445 13.90 -19.42 26.72
CA GLU A 445 13.39 -20.78 26.75
C GLU A 445 14.03 -21.63 25.63
N SER A 446 15.06 -22.41 25.99
CA SER A 446 15.76 -23.28 25.06
C SER A 446 14.97 -24.57 24.77
N ASP A 447 14.27 -24.64 23.64
CA ASP A 447 13.92 -25.91 23.01
C ASP A 447 15.01 -26.29 21.98
N SER A 448 15.49 -27.54 22.05
CA SER A 448 16.53 -28.07 21.17
C SER A 448 15.99 -28.47 19.79
N ASN A 449 14.67 -28.58 19.60
CA ASN A 449 14.08 -29.03 18.35
C ASN A 449 14.16 -27.97 17.23
N TYR A 450 14.80 -28.33 16.11
CA TYR A 450 14.99 -27.42 14.96
C TYR A 450 13.68 -27.00 14.26
N LEU A 451 12.66 -27.86 14.18
CA LEU A 451 11.37 -27.50 13.59
C LEU A 451 10.65 -26.49 14.46
N HIS A 452 10.67 -26.71 15.78
CA HIS A 452 10.14 -25.75 16.73
C HIS A 452 10.84 -24.40 16.58
N ARG A 453 12.17 -24.40 16.46
CA ARG A 453 12.97 -23.19 16.24
C ARG A 453 12.55 -22.45 14.95
N LEU A 454 12.42 -23.14 13.82
CA LEU A 454 12.02 -22.54 12.54
C LEU A 454 10.59 -21.99 12.56
N VAL A 455 9.65 -22.68 13.20
CA VAL A 455 8.28 -22.21 13.39
C VAL A 455 8.27 -20.94 14.24
N VAL A 456 9.05 -20.89 15.32
CA VAL A 456 9.10 -19.70 16.18
C VAL A 456 9.69 -18.51 15.43
N ILE A 457 10.78 -18.69 14.66
CA ILE A 457 11.37 -17.60 13.86
C ILE A 457 10.32 -17.03 12.90
N PHE A 458 9.60 -17.90 12.19
CA PHE A 458 8.50 -17.48 11.30
C PHE A 458 7.40 -16.73 12.05
N LEU A 459 6.83 -17.33 13.10
CA LEU A 459 5.73 -16.71 13.86
C LEU A 459 6.13 -15.38 14.48
N THR A 460 7.41 -15.17 14.73
CA THR A 460 7.88 -13.94 15.37
C THR A 460 8.14 -12.82 14.36
N CYS A 461 8.62 -13.15 13.17
CA CYS A 461 8.76 -12.17 12.10
C CYS A 461 7.43 -11.85 11.42
N ALA A 462 6.42 -12.73 11.52
CA ALA A 462 5.13 -12.59 10.86
C ALA A 462 4.40 -11.27 11.17
N PRO A 463 4.23 -10.82 12.44
CA PRO A 463 3.44 -9.62 12.72
C PRO A 463 4.09 -8.35 12.16
N THR A 464 5.43 -8.27 12.22
CA THR A 464 6.19 -7.17 11.63
C THR A 464 6.05 -7.19 10.11
N PHE A 465 6.24 -8.35 9.48
CA PHE A 465 6.13 -8.46 8.03
C PHE A 465 4.73 -8.08 7.55
N VAL A 466 3.69 -8.66 8.15
CA VAL A 466 2.27 -8.46 7.79
C VAL A 466 1.82 -7.01 7.98
N ILE A 467 2.25 -6.29 9.04
CA ILE A 467 1.92 -4.87 9.21
C ILE A 467 2.43 -4.03 8.03
N PHE A 468 3.61 -4.38 7.51
CA PHE A 468 4.19 -3.71 6.36
C PHE A 468 3.72 -4.27 5.01
N THR A 469 2.81 -5.26 5.00
CA THR A 469 2.32 -5.81 3.74
C THR A 469 1.24 -4.94 3.10
N ILE A 470 1.34 -4.76 1.79
CA ILE A 470 0.40 -3.93 1.02
C ILE A 470 -0.54 -4.73 0.12
N SER A 471 -0.14 -5.95 -0.26
CA SER A 471 -0.83 -6.79 -1.25
C SER A 471 -0.55 -8.28 -0.99
N TYR A 472 -0.26 -9.07 -2.03
CA TYR A 472 -0.01 -10.51 -2.01
C TYR A 472 1.19 -10.96 -1.15
N GLU A 473 2.02 -10.03 -0.69
CA GLU A 473 3.24 -10.28 0.08
C GLU A 473 2.98 -11.16 1.32
N GLY A 474 1.83 -11.02 1.98
CA GLY A 474 1.45 -11.85 3.12
C GLY A 474 1.29 -13.33 2.74
N LEU A 475 0.70 -13.61 1.57
CA LEU A 475 0.61 -14.96 1.02
C LEU A 475 1.98 -15.49 0.59
N PHE A 476 2.79 -14.63 -0.04
CA PHE A 476 4.18 -14.96 -0.36
C PHE A 476 4.95 -15.38 0.89
N TYR A 477 4.83 -14.65 2.00
CA TYR A 477 5.53 -14.95 3.24
C TYR A 477 5.24 -16.37 3.76
N VAL A 478 3.96 -16.77 3.76
CA VAL A 478 3.53 -18.11 4.17
C VAL A 478 4.03 -19.17 3.18
N ALA A 479 3.81 -18.96 1.88
CA ALA A 479 4.22 -19.90 0.83
C ALA A 479 5.74 -20.10 0.80
N PHE A 480 6.51 -19.02 0.97
CA PHE A 480 7.96 -19.02 1.02
C PHE A 480 8.45 -19.83 2.23
N TRP A 481 7.88 -19.62 3.42
CA TRP A 481 8.24 -20.40 4.60
C TRP A 481 7.95 -21.89 4.46
N VAL A 482 6.78 -22.26 3.94
CA VAL A 482 6.44 -23.68 3.66
C VAL A 482 7.43 -24.29 2.67
N THR A 483 7.80 -23.55 1.64
CA THR A 483 8.78 -23.98 0.62
C THR A 483 10.15 -24.20 1.23
N LEU A 484 10.63 -23.30 2.09
CA LEU A 484 11.92 -23.44 2.80
C LEU A 484 11.93 -24.67 3.71
N LEU A 485 10.84 -24.91 4.45
CA LEU A 485 10.73 -26.11 5.28
C LEU A 485 10.72 -27.40 4.45
N ALA A 486 9.99 -27.41 3.34
CA ALA A 486 9.97 -28.53 2.42
C ALA A 486 11.38 -28.79 1.85
N TRP A 487 12.08 -27.74 1.43
CA TRP A 487 13.45 -27.81 0.92
C TRP A 487 14.43 -28.40 1.94
N VAL A 488 14.44 -27.91 3.19
CA VAL A 488 15.32 -28.44 4.25
C VAL A 488 15.04 -29.91 4.54
N ARG A 489 13.75 -30.33 4.51
CA ARG A 489 13.38 -31.73 4.70
C ARG A 489 13.84 -32.59 3.52
N LEU A 490 13.53 -32.17 2.29
CA LEU A 490 13.88 -32.90 1.08
C LEU A 490 15.38 -33.09 0.93
N GLU A 491 16.18 -32.03 1.11
CA GLU A 491 17.64 -32.14 0.99
C GLU A 491 18.24 -33.07 2.04
N TYR A 492 17.70 -33.05 3.27
CA TYR A 492 18.11 -33.98 4.30
C TYR A 492 17.71 -35.43 4.00
N GLU A 493 16.49 -35.66 3.52
CA GLU A 493 16.04 -37.00 3.11
C GLU A 493 16.90 -37.54 1.97
N VAL A 494 17.21 -36.72 0.96
CA VAL A 494 18.12 -37.10 -0.12
C VAL A 494 19.51 -37.44 0.43
N TYR A 495 20.03 -36.65 1.37
CA TYR A 495 21.30 -36.94 2.03
C TYR A 495 21.30 -38.28 2.77
N THR A 496 20.28 -38.54 3.59
CA THR A 496 20.18 -39.78 4.39
C THR A 496 19.98 -41.01 3.52
N ASN A 497 19.25 -40.91 2.41
CA ASN A 497 19.04 -42.02 1.47
C ASN A 497 20.27 -42.27 0.57
N SER A 498 21.05 -41.22 0.27
CA SER A 498 22.25 -41.35 -0.57
C SER A 498 23.50 -41.77 0.21
N THR A 499 23.47 -41.67 1.54
CA THR A 499 24.61 -42.00 2.40
C THR A 499 24.41 -43.40 3.01
N PRO A 500 25.27 -44.38 2.72
CA PRO A 500 25.13 -45.72 3.29
C PRO A 500 25.25 -45.63 4.82
N LYS A 501 24.28 -46.22 5.53
CA LYS A 501 24.34 -46.35 6.99
C LYS A 501 25.54 -47.24 7.32
N VAL A 502 26.51 -46.71 8.07
CA VAL A 502 27.56 -47.54 8.66
C VAL A 502 26.90 -48.36 9.77
N GLU A 503 26.66 -49.64 9.51
CA GLU A 503 26.27 -50.59 10.56
C GLU A 503 27.47 -50.75 11.50
N VAL A 504 27.31 -50.27 12.73
CA VAL A 504 28.23 -50.61 13.81
C VAL A 504 27.88 -52.04 14.22
N ALA A 505 28.61 -53.01 13.68
CA ALA A 505 28.53 -54.40 14.13
C ALA A 505 29.00 -54.47 15.59
N VAL A 506 28.06 -54.61 16.53
CA VAL A 506 28.37 -54.96 17.91
C VAL A 506 28.52 -56.47 17.95
N GLU A 507 29.75 -56.98 17.83
CA GLU A 507 30.02 -58.40 18.07
C GLU A 507 29.79 -58.73 19.55
N SER A 508 28.81 -59.59 19.82
CA SER A 508 28.70 -60.30 21.09
C SER A 508 29.77 -61.40 21.12
N LYS A 509 30.79 -61.26 21.97
CA LYS A 509 31.77 -62.31 22.24
C LYS A 509 31.07 -63.55 22.84
N SER A 510 31.24 -64.70 22.19
CA SER A 510 31.22 -66.02 22.84
C SER A 510 32.66 -66.52 22.93
N ASP A 511 33.01 -67.04 24.10
CA ASP A 511 34.33 -67.59 24.45
C ASP A 511 34.77 -68.70 23.48
N ASP A 512 35.87 -68.50 22.75
CA ASP A 512 37.06 -69.37 22.76
C ASP A 512 38.14 -68.91 21.75
N GLU A 513 39.36 -69.32 22.04
CA GLU A 513 40.67 -68.85 21.55
C GLU A 513 40.87 -68.67 20.03
N SER A 514 41.33 -67.50 19.61
CA SER A 514 42.57 -67.31 18.81
C SER A 514 42.79 -65.82 18.47
N THR A 515 44.05 -65.40 18.57
CA THR A 515 44.49 -64.01 18.51
C THR A 515 44.59 -63.51 17.06
N GLU A 516 43.68 -62.62 16.65
CA GLU A 516 43.91 -61.70 15.52
C GLU A 516 43.88 -60.25 16.01
N THR A 517 45.04 -59.59 15.95
CA THR A 517 45.18 -58.15 16.16
C THR A 517 44.63 -57.39 14.94
N LYS A 518 43.34 -57.01 14.96
CA LYS A 518 42.84 -55.95 14.09
C LYS A 518 43.17 -54.59 14.70
N GLN A 519 43.96 -53.78 13.98
CA GLN A 519 44.21 -52.39 14.31
C GLN A 519 42.88 -51.61 14.32
N VAL A 520 42.51 -51.09 15.48
CA VAL A 520 41.51 -50.01 15.60
C VAL A 520 42.12 -48.76 14.97
N PRO A 521 41.45 -48.06 14.03
CA PRO A 521 41.97 -46.79 13.52
C PRO A 521 42.01 -45.76 14.65
N ASP A 522 43.21 -45.28 14.97
CA ASP A 522 43.53 -44.35 16.07
C ASP A 522 43.10 -42.89 15.79
N ARG A 523 42.00 -42.68 15.06
CA ARG A 523 41.41 -41.36 14.82
C ARG A 523 39.90 -41.48 14.83
N LEU A 524 39.27 -40.82 15.81
CA LEU A 524 37.85 -40.44 15.70
C LEU A 524 37.65 -39.84 14.30
N PRO A 525 36.68 -40.31 13.51
CA PRO A 525 36.37 -39.67 12.24
C PRO A 525 36.10 -38.20 12.49
N ASN A 526 36.64 -37.33 11.64
CA ASN A 526 36.43 -35.88 11.68
C ASN A 526 34.94 -35.61 12.00
N PRO A 527 34.59 -34.80 13.02
CA PRO A 527 33.19 -34.58 13.44
C PRO A 527 32.32 -34.02 12.30
N HIS A 528 32.96 -33.50 11.26
CA HIS A 528 32.32 -32.99 10.07
C HIS A 528 32.64 -33.83 8.83
N ARG A 529 31.58 -34.11 8.07
CA ARG A 529 31.68 -34.70 6.72
C ARG A 529 32.34 -33.69 5.76
N PRO A 530 33.23 -34.15 4.85
CA PRO A 530 33.77 -33.30 3.80
C PRO A 530 32.70 -32.91 2.76
N LEU A 531 32.87 -31.74 2.14
CA LEU A 531 32.01 -31.28 1.06
C LEU A 531 32.06 -32.24 -0.15
N SER A 532 30.93 -32.37 -0.82
CA SER A 532 30.70 -33.20 -2.01
C SER A 532 30.05 -32.37 -3.12
N LEU A 533 30.12 -32.85 -4.37
CA LEU A 533 29.46 -32.16 -5.48
C LEU A 533 27.94 -32.03 -5.31
N ALA A 534 27.32 -32.94 -4.56
CA ALA A 534 25.90 -32.85 -4.23
C ALA A 534 25.57 -31.59 -3.40
N ASP A 535 26.51 -31.07 -2.61
CA ASP A 535 26.31 -29.89 -1.78
C ASP A 535 26.25 -28.58 -2.62
N ALA A 536 26.78 -28.60 -3.85
CA ALA A 536 26.62 -27.49 -4.80
C ALA A 536 25.15 -27.27 -5.17
N ARG A 537 24.34 -28.34 -5.24
CA ARG A 537 22.90 -28.24 -5.46
C ARG A 537 22.21 -27.44 -4.34
N VAL A 538 22.57 -27.71 -3.09
CA VAL A 538 22.01 -27.00 -1.93
C VAL A 538 22.34 -25.51 -2.01
N ALA A 539 23.58 -25.17 -2.38
CA ALA A 539 24.00 -23.79 -2.57
C ALA A 539 23.26 -23.09 -3.73
N LEU A 540 23.02 -23.78 -4.84
CA LEU A 540 22.25 -23.24 -5.97
C LEU A 540 20.77 -22.98 -5.62
N PHE A 541 20.12 -23.91 -4.89
CA PHE A 541 18.76 -23.67 -4.39
C PHE A 541 18.71 -22.48 -3.43
N PHE A 542 19.69 -22.38 -2.53
CA PHE A 542 19.80 -21.21 -1.65
C PHE A 542 19.90 -19.92 -2.45
N PHE A 543 20.70 -19.90 -3.52
CA PHE A 543 20.81 -18.73 -4.40
C PHE A 543 19.46 -18.37 -5.04
N VAL A 544 18.70 -19.34 -5.55
CA VAL A 544 17.35 -19.11 -6.09
C VAL A 544 16.40 -18.56 -5.03
N PHE A 545 16.42 -19.12 -3.82
CA PHE A 545 15.59 -18.61 -2.72
C PHE A 545 16.01 -17.22 -2.25
N LEU A 546 17.30 -16.89 -2.32
CA LEU A 546 17.82 -15.56 -2.05
C LEU A 546 17.28 -14.53 -3.05
N GLN A 547 17.24 -14.88 -4.34
CA GLN A 547 16.62 -14.03 -5.37
C GLN A 547 15.10 -13.91 -5.17
N SER A 548 14.42 -15.02 -4.87
CA SER A 548 12.98 -15.00 -4.57
C SER A 548 12.67 -14.12 -3.35
N ALA A 549 13.47 -14.19 -2.29
CA ALA A 549 13.35 -13.34 -1.11
C ALA A 549 13.47 -11.83 -1.42
N PHE A 550 14.23 -11.46 -2.45
CA PHE A 550 14.38 -10.07 -2.88
C PHE A 550 13.23 -9.60 -3.78
N PHE A 551 12.96 -10.33 -4.87
CA PHE A 551 12.03 -9.88 -5.91
C PHE A 551 10.56 -10.12 -5.57
N SER A 552 10.25 -11.10 -4.72
CA SER A 552 8.86 -11.48 -4.45
C SER A 552 8.20 -10.63 -3.35
N THR A 553 8.94 -9.76 -2.68
CA THR A 553 8.42 -8.87 -1.64
C THR A 553 7.74 -7.61 -2.17
N GLY A 554 7.44 -7.50 -3.47
CA GLY A 554 6.59 -6.46 -4.07
C GLY A 554 7.14 -5.03 -4.10
N ASN A 555 8.08 -4.69 -3.22
CA ASN A 555 8.57 -3.33 -3.00
C ASN A 555 9.78 -2.93 -3.87
N VAL A 556 10.44 -3.86 -4.56
CA VAL A 556 11.69 -3.59 -5.29
C VAL A 556 11.71 -4.36 -6.62
N ALA A 557 11.18 -3.75 -7.68
CA ALA A 557 11.40 -4.20 -9.06
C ALA A 557 12.63 -3.51 -9.68
N SER A 558 12.90 -2.25 -9.29
CA SER A 558 14.12 -1.48 -9.58
C SER A 558 14.40 -0.46 -8.46
N VAL A 559 15.59 0.17 -8.46
CA VAL A 559 15.91 1.28 -7.55
C VAL A 559 15.00 2.50 -7.81
N SER A 560 14.49 2.65 -9.03
CA SER A 560 13.54 3.71 -9.42
C SER A 560 12.08 3.39 -9.09
N SER A 561 11.73 2.13 -8.82
CA SER A 561 10.37 1.69 -8.47
C SER A 561 10.16 1.57 -6.95
N PHE A 562 10.97 2.26 -6.16
CA PHE A 562 11.03 2.10 -4.71
C PHE A 562 9.84 2.80 -4.03
N SER A 563 8.86 2.03 -3.54
CA SER A 563 7.66 2.59 -2.89
C SER A 563 7.76 2.59 -1.36
N LEU A 564 7.53 3.76 -0.76
CA LEU A 564 7.46 3.94 0.70
C LEU A 564 6.07 3.64 1.28
N GLU A 565 5.07 3.30 0.45
CA GLU A 565 3.67 3.15 0.86
C GLU A 565 3.48 2.17 2.02
N SER A 566 4.25 1.07 2.02
CA SER A 566 4.22 0.08 3.11
C SER A 566 4.52 0.67 4.49
N VAL A 567 5.31 1.75 4.56
CA VAL A 567 5.76 2.38 5.80
C VAL A 567 5.07 3.71 6.07
N CYS A 568 4.66 4.43 5.03
CA CYS A 568 3.88 5.67 5.15
C CYS A 568 2.60 5.48 5.98
N ARG A 569 2.05 4.26 6.05
CA ARG A 569 0.89 3.95 6.91
C ARG A 569 1.19 4.02 8.42
N LEU A 570 2.43 3.74 8.84
CA LEU A 570 2.85 3.81 10.24
C LEU A 570 3.50 5.15 10.60
N ILE A 571 4.21 5.73 9.63
CA ILE A 571 4.83 7.05 9.73
C ILE A 571 4.28 7.90 8.57
N PRO A 572 3.08 8.49 8.74
CA PRO A 572 2.42 9.25 7.67
C PRO A 572 3.07 10.58 7.36
N ILE A 573 3.81 11.15 8.32
CA ILE A 573 4.66 12.32 8.07
C ILE A 573 5.92 11.84 7.37
N PHE A 574 6.28 12.46 6.24
CA PHE A 574 7.51 12.13 5.52
C PHE A 574 8.73 12.28 6.44
N ASP A 575 9.31 11.13 6.79
CA ASP A 575 10.57 11.02 7.53
C ASP A 575 11.40 9.93 6.85
N PRO A 576 12.23 10.30 5.86
CA PRO A 576 12.86 9.35 4.95
C PRO A 576 13.80 8.39 5.69
N PHE A 577 14.41 8.82 6.80
CA PHE A 577 15.30 7.97 7.58
C PHE A 577 14.54 6.90 8.34
N SER A 578 13.51 7.28 9.11
CA SER A 578 12.71 6.30 9.85
C SER A 578 11.93 5.39 8.91
N GLN A 579 11.37 5.95 7.83
CA GLN A 579 10.66 5.18 6.82
C GLN A 579 11.58 4.17 6.13
N GLY A 580 12.79 4.60 5.75
CA GLY A 580 13.81 3.74 5.16
C GLY A 580 14.24 2.60 6.09
N ILE A 581 14.44 2.88 7.38
CA ILE A 581 14.83 1.85 8.37
C ILE A 581 13.75 0.76 8.50
N LEU A 582 12.49 1.15 8.60
CA LEU A 582 11.38 0.20 8.72
C LEU A 582 11.18 -0.62 7.43
N LEU A 583 11.39 0.01 6.27
CA LEU A 583 11.34 -0.69 5.00
C LEU A 583 12.48 -1.70 4.85
N ILE A 584 13.71 -1.32 5.19
CA ILE A 584 14.86 -2.24 5.22
C ILE A 584 14.57 -3.40 6.18
N LEU A 585 13.98 -3.13 7.35
CA LEU A 585 13.57 -4.16 8.29
C LEU A 585 12.57 -5.16 7.68
N LYS A 586 11.55 -4.69 6.96
CA LYS A 586 10.61 -5.55 6.20
C LYS A 586 11.37 -6.43 5.20
N LEU A 587 12.23 -5.82 4.39
CA LEU A 587 12.98 -6.52 3.34
C LEU A 587 13.95 -7.57 3.89
N MET A 588 14.50 -7.36 5.08
CA MET A 588 15.44 -8.31 5.71
C MET A 588 14.78 -9.57 6.27
N ILE A 589 13.46 -9.58 6.48
CA ILE A 589 12.75 -10.71 7.10
C ILE A 589 12.85 -11.99 6.26
N PRO A 590 12.52 -12.02 4.95
CA PRO A 590 12.66 -13.23 4.13
C PRO A 590 14.10 -13.73 4.04
N PHE A 591 15.09 -12.81 4.01
CA PHE A 591 16.51 -13.17 4.05
C PHE A 591 16.91 -13.87 5.36
N ALA A 592 16.40 -13.39 6.49
CA ALA A 592 16.61 -14.04 7.78
C ALA A 592 16.03 -15.46 7.80
N LEU A 593 14.84 -15.68 7.20
CA LEU A 593 14.21 -17.00 7.12
C LEU A 593 15.03 -17.99 6.30
N VAL A 594 15.41 -17.63 5.06
CA VAL A 594 16.20 -18.53 4.20
C VAL A 594 17.57 -18.82 4.81
N SER A 595 18.19 -17.82 5.45
CA SER A 595 19.48 -17.97 6.12
C SER A 595 19.41 -18.94 7.30
N ALA A 596 18.39 -18.82 8.16
CA ALA A 596 18.19 -19.76 9.29
C ALA A 596 17.96 -21.20 8.81
N ASN A 597 17.24 -21.38 7.70
CA ASN A 597 17.02 -22.70 7.09
C ASN A 597 18.32 -23.31 6.54
N LEU A 598 19.15 -22.53 5.82
CA LEU A 598 20.45 -23.01 5.34
C LEU A 598 21.38 -23.41 6.49
N GLY A 599 21.44 -22.60 7.56
CA GLY A 599 22.27 -22.93 8.72
C GLY A 599 21.81 -24.20 9.46
N ILE A 600 20.50 -24.44 9.56
CA ILE A 600 19.98 -25.71 10.06
C ILE A 600 20.37 -26.86 9.14
N LEU A 601 20.23 -26.70 7.83
CA LEU A 601 20.59 -27.74 6.86
C LEU A 601 22.10 -28.06 6.91
N ASN A 602 22.97 -27.05 7.04
CA ASN A 602 24.41 -27.19 7.24
C ASN A 602 24.71 -28.06 8.48
N LYS A 603 24.04 -27.79 9.61
CA LYS A 603 24.15 -28.61 10.82
C LYS A 603 23.61 -30.03 10.62
N ARG A 604 22.49 -30.20 9.91
CA ARG A 604 21.82 -31.50 9.71
C ARG A 604 22.61 -32.46 8.83
N ILE A 605 23.17 -31.96 7.74
CA ILE A 605 24.00 -32.75 6.82
C ILE A 605 25.36 -33.08 7.48
N GLY A 606 25.75 -32.34 8.52
CA GLY A 606 26.95 -32.62 9.31
C GLY A 606 28.23 -32.13 8.65
N VAL A 607 28.16 -31.14 7.77
CA VAL A 607 29.34 -30.46 7.22
C VAL A 607 29.89 -29.45 8.22
N ALA A 608 31.11 -28.95 7.98
CA ALA A 608 31.73 -27.96 8.86
C ALA A 608 30.85 -26.71 8.99
N PRO A 609 30.92 -25.97 10.13
CA PRO A 609 30.26 -24.68 10.24
C PRO A 609 30.58 -23.81 9.04
N SER A 610 29.59 -23.09 8.53
CA SER A 610 29.75 -22.15 7.40
C SER A 610 30.05 -22.78 6.04
N ALA A 611 30.23 -24.12 5.96
CA ALA A 611 30.65 -24.77 4.72
C ALA A 611 29.70 -24.51 3.53
N LEU A 612 28.39 -24.62 3.73
CA LEU A 612 27.43 -24.33 2.65
C LEU A 612 27.38 -22.84 2.29
N PHE A 613 27.53 -21.93 3.27
CA PHE A 613 27.61 -20.48 3.01
C PHE A 613 28.86 -20.13 2.18
N MET A 614 30.00 -20.79 2.46
CA MET A 614 31.23 -20.65 1.69
C MET A 614 31.06 -21.12 0.24
N VAL A 615 30.34 -22.22 0.00
CA VAL A 615 30.04 -22.69 -1.36
C VAL A 615 29.16 -21.67 -2.10
N VAL A 616 28.16 -21.08 -1.42
CA VAL A 616 27.33 -20.02 -2.02
C VAL A 616 28.19 -18.81 -2.39
N MET A 617 29.09 -18.36 -1.50
CA MET A 617 30.00 -17.24 -1.77
C MET A 617 30.93 -17.53 -2.96
N ALA A 618 31.48 -18.74 -3.03
CA ALA A 618 32.31 -19.13 -4.17
C ALA A 618 31.52 -19.12 -5.49
N ILE A 619 30.24 -19.52 -5.48
CA ILE A 619 29.37 -19.45 -6.66
C ILE A 619 29.02 -17.99 -6.99
N SER A 620 28.78 -17.12 -6.01
CA SER A 620 28.52 -15.69 -6.28
C SER A 620 29.74 -14.98 -6.85
N ASP A 621 30.95 -15.38 -6.51
CA ASP A 621 32.17 -14.83 -7.12
C ASP A 621 32.26 -15.14 -8.62
N ILE A 622 31.76 -16.31 -9.07
CA ILE A 622 31.65 -16.63 -10.51
C ILE A 622 30.70 -15.64 -11.21
N LEU A 623 29.57 -15.31 -10.57
CA LEU A 623 28.62 -14.33 -11.09
C LEU A 623 29.23 -12.92 -11.14
N THR A 624 30.01 -12.55 -10.12
CA THR A 624 30.74 -11.27 -10.08
C THR A 624 31.76 -11.17 -11.21
N LEU A 625 32.50 -12.24 -11.50
CA LEU A 625 33.43 -12.30 -12.64
C LEU A 625 32.72 -12.17 -13.98
N TYR A 626 31.53 -12.78 -14.13
CA TYR A 626 30.71 -12.60 -15.33
C TYR A 626 30.29 -11.13 -15.52
N PHE A 627 29.76 -10.50 -14.47
CA PHE A 627 29.36 -9.09 -14.58
C PHE A 627 30.54 -8.15 -14.76
N PHE A 628 31.70 -8.47 -14.20
CA PHE A 628 32.95 -7.75 -14.48
C PHE A 628 33.31 -7.80 -15.97
N TRP A 629 33.18 -8.97 -16.59
CA TRP A 629 33.45 -9.15 -18.02
C TRP A 629 32.46 -8.40 -18.93
N VAL A 630 31.22 -8.25 -18.50
CA VAL A 630 30.14 -7.61 -19.28
C VAL A 630 30.04 -6.10 -19.02
N VAL A 631 30.89 -5.53 -18.15
CA VAL A 631 30.97 -4.06 -17.98
C VAL A 631 31.34 -3.42 -19.32
N LYS A 632 30.53 -2.45 -19.73
CA LYS A 632 30.75 -1.68 -20.95
C LYS A 632 31.30 -0.29 -20.62
N ASP A 633 32.30 0.15 -21.39
CA ASP A 633 32.88 1.49 -21.37
C ASP A 633 32.43 2.36 -22.57
N GLU A 634 31.72 1.76 -23.53
CA GLU A 634 31.15 2.42 -24.70
C GLU A 634 29.63 2.14 -24.81
N GLY A 635 28.85 3.10 -25.30
CA GLY A 635 27.38 3.00 -25.43
C GLY A 635 26.65 4.20 -24.81
N SER A 636 25.35 4.02 -24.54
CA SER A 636 24.57 5.07 -23.87
C SER A 636 24.94 5.19 -22.38
N TRP A 637 24.81 6.37 -21.78
CA TRP A 637 25.08 6.58 -20.35
C TRP A 637 24.27 5.66 -19.44
N LEU A 638 23.02 5.36 -19.82
CA LEU A 638 22.15 4.42 -19.10
C LEU A 638 22.70 3.00 -19.14
N GLU A 639 23.19 2.56 -20.30
CA GLU A 639 23.75 1.22 -20.50
C GLU A 639 25.06 1.04 -19.73
N ILE A 640 25.95 2.04 -19.79
CA ILE A 640 27.19 2.09 -19.01
C ILE A 640 26.86 2.04 -17.51
N GLY A 641 25.97 2.91 -17.03
CA GLY A 641 25.57 2.95 -15.62
C GLY A 641 24.92 1.65 -15.13
N SER A 642 24.11 1.01 -15.98
CA SER A 642 23.44 -0.27 -15.68
C SER A 642 24.44 -1.41 -15.54
N THR A 643 25.38 -1.59 -16.49
CA THR A 643 26.37 -2.66 -16.41
C THR A 643 27.32 -2.51 -15.22
N ILE A 644 27.70 -1.27 -14.87
CA ILE A 644 28.47 -0.97 -13.65
C ILE A 644 27.66 -1.34 -12.40
N SER A 645 26.38 -0.96 -12.36
CA SER A 645 25.50 -1.25 -11.22
C SER A 645 25.34 -2.76 -10.98
N HIS A 646 25.16 -3.55 -12.04
CA HIS A 646 25.10 -5.01 -11.93
C HIS A 646 26.38 -5.61 -11.32
N PHE A 647 27.56 -5.14 -11.75
CA PHE A 647 28.84 -5.57 -11.18
C PHE A 647 28.98 -5.20 -9.70
N VAL A 648 28.60 -3.98 -9.31
CA VAL A 648 28.63 -3.53 -7.91
C VAL A 648 27.67 -4.35 -7.04
N ILE A 649 26.45 -4.58 -7.51
CA ILE A 649 25.44 -5.39 -6.79
C ILE A 649 25.94 -6.84 -6.61
N ALA A 650 26.49 -7.46 -7.67
CA ALA A 650 27.05 -8.80 -7.60
C ALA A 650 28.24 -8.88 -6.62
N SER A 651 29.10 -7.86 -6.61
CA SER A 651 30.24 -7.78 -5.67
C SER A 651 29.79 -7.65 -4.21
N LEU A 652 28.75 -6.86 -3.96
CA LEU A 652 28.17 -6.69 -2.62
C LEU A 652 27.41 -7.94 -2.14
N LEU A 653 26.99 -8.82 -3.05
CA LEU A 653 26.27 -10.05 -2.72
C LEU A 653 27.12 -11.00 -1.83
N SER A 654 28.42 -11.14 -2.11
CA SER A 654 29.31 -11.99 -1.29
C SER A 654 29.40 -11.46 0.15
N VAL A 655 29.51 -10.14 0.32
CA VAL A 655 29.48 -9.49 1.65
C VAL A 655 28.14 -9.70 2.35
N PHE A 656 27.05 -9.60 1.59
CA PHE A 656 25.71 -9.81 2.11
C PHE A 656 25.47 -11.26 2.57
N VAL A 657 25.92 -12.26 1.80
CA VAL A 657 25.84 -13.68 2.20
C VAL A 657 26.65 -13.96 3.47
N ALA A 658 27.83 -13.36 3.62
CA ALA A 658 28.61 -13.45 4.86
C ALA A 658 27.86 -12.84 6.07
N ALA A 659 27.18 -11.70 5.89
CA ALA A 659 26.34 -11.13 6.93
C ALA A 659 25.16 -12.06 7.29
N LEU A 660 24.54 -12.69 6.28
CA LEU A 660 23.47 -13.67 6.48
C LEU A 660 23.93 -14.90 7.26
N GLU A 661 25.16 -15.37 7.08
CA GLU A 661 25.73 -16.44 7.90
C GLU A 661 25.70 -16.08 9.40
N GLY A 662 26.12 -14.85 9.75
CA GLY A 662 26.05 -14.34 11.10
C GLY A 662 24.62 -14.28 11.65
N VAL A 663 23.67 -13.83 10.83
CA VAL A 663 22.23 -13.87 11.15
C VAL A 663 21.76 -15.30 11.39
N SER A 664 22.19 -16.26 10.56
CA SER A 664 21.85 -17.68 10.72
C SER A 664 22.34 -18.20 12.07
N ALA A 665 23.64 -18.01 12.35
CA ALA A 665 24.27 -18.45 13.59
C ALA A 665 23.55 -17.87 14.81
N TRP A 666 23.10 -16.62 14.72
CA TRP A 666 22.34 -15.94 15.76
C TRP A 666 20.95 -16.58 15.98
N PHE A 667 20.24 -16.98 14.92
CA PHE A 667 18.91 -17.61 15.02
C PHE A 667 18.93 -19.08 15.42
N ILE A 668 19.95 -19.84 15.02
CA ILE A 668 20.03 -21.31 15.21
C ILE A 668 20.88 -21.72 16.42
N SER A 669 21.32 -20.74 17.22
CA SER A 669 22.08 -20.99 18.45
C SER A 669 21.26 -21.81 19.45
N GLY A 670 21.91 -22.75 20.14
CA GLY A 670 21.25 -23.64 21.11
C GLY A 670 20.41 -24.78 20.53
N VAL A 671 20.34 -24.92 19.20
CA VAL A 671 19.74 -26.11 18.56
C VAL A 671 20.75 -27.27 18.63
N GLU A 672 20.44 -28.27 19.45
CA GLU A 672 21.16 -29.55 19.50
C GLU A 672 20.59 -30.49 18.44
N MET A 673 21.46 -31.17 17.70
CA MET A 673 21.08 -32.13 16.66
C MET A 673 21.84 -33.43 16.91
N ASP A 674 21.19 -34.57 16.65
CA ASP A 674 21.85 -35.88 16.67
C ASP A 674 22.89 -35.93 15.55
N VAL A 675 24.11 -35.49 15.85
CA VAL A 675 25.24 -35.62 14.96
C VAL A 675 25.59 -37.11 14.93
N LEU A 676 25.43 -37.73 13.77
CA LEU A 676 25.85 -39.09 13.45
C LEU A 676 25.18 -40.19 14.29
N GLY A 677 23.87 -40.43 14.13
CA GLY A 677 23.27 -41.77 14.31
C GLY A 677 23.61 -42.59 15.57
N VAL A 678 24.14 -41.99 16.63
CA VAL A 678 24.52 -42.63 17.89
C VAL A 678 23.67 -41.97 18.97
N PRO A 679 22.73 -42.70 19.59
CA PRO A 679 21.91 -42.13 20.65
C PRO A 679 22.81 -41.75 21.84
N GLY A 680 22.70 -40.48 22.25
CA GLY A 680 23.52 -39.92 23.30
C GLY A 680 23.45 -40.69 24.63
N LYS A 681 24.61 -41.03 25.17
CA LYS A 681 24.82 -41.11 26.61
C LYS A 681 25.99 -40.21 27.00
N THR A 682 25.63 -39.07 27.60
CA THR A 682 26.38 -38.40 28.69
C THR A 682 27.90 -38.53 28.64
N ALA A 683 28.57 -37.58 27.97
CA ALA A 683 29.91 -37.18 28.39
C ALA A 683 29.75 -36.29 29.63
N MET A 684 29.73 -36.90 30.82
CA MET A 684 30.01 -36.16 32.05
C MET A 684 31.48 -35.71 31.98
N ASN A 685 31.70 -34.39 32.07
CA ASN A 685 33.01 -33.80 32.29
C ASN A 685 33.66 -34.44 33.53
N GLY A 686 34.65 -35.29 33.31
CA GLY A 686 35.62 -35.68 34.33
C GLY A 686 36.49 -34.49 34.64
N GLN A 687 36.13 -33.75 35.68
CA GLN A 687 36.95 -32.68 36.24
C GLN A 687 38.15 -33.35 36.93
N GLY A 688 39.30 -33.34 36.26
CA GLY A 688 40.56 -33.75 36.84
C GLY A 688 41.00 -32.73 37.90
N THR A 689 40.79 -33.06 39.17
CA THR A 689 41.56 -32.47 40.26
C THR A 689 42.74 -33.37 40.55
N SER A 690 43.93 -32.88 40.17
CA SER A 690 45.19 -33.31 40.74
C SER A 690 45.16 -33.07 42.25
N ASP A 691 45.31 -34.12 43.06
CA ASP A 691 45.99 -33.97 44.34
C ASP A 691 46.61 -35.30 44.77
N ASN A 692 47.93 -35.26 44.79
CA ASN A 692 48.83 -36.30 45.24
C ASN A 692 49.09 -36.03 46.73
N LYS A 693 48.54 -36.82 47.65
CA LYS A 693 49.03 -36.88 49.04
C LYS A 693 48.65 -38.18 49.76
N THR A 694 49.71 -38.96 49.92
CA THR A 694 50.08 -39.98 50.90
C THR A 694 49.20 -40.13 52.16
N GLN A 695 48.98 -41.40 52.50
CA GLN A 695 48.43 -41.96 53.74
C GLN A 695 48.93 -41.31 55.04
N ALA A 696 48.02 -41.13 56.02
CA ALA A 696 48.25 -41.49 57.43
C ALA A 696 46.94 -41.50 58.26
N ASN A 697 46.76 -42.62 58.97
CA ASN A 697 45.86 -43.00 60.07
C ASN A 697 45.05 -41.94 60.85
N GLY A 698 43.81 -42.33 61.20
CA GLY A 698 43.42 -42.52 62.60
C GLY A 698 42.38 -41.57 63.22
N THR A 699 41.24 -42.16 63.67
CA THR A 699 40.34 -41.73 64.78
C THR A 699 39.64 -40.36 64.63
N GLY A 700 38.36 -40.10 64.89
CA GLY A 700 37.30 -40.74 65.67
C GLY A 700 36.40 -39.60 66.21
N THR A 701 35.09 -39.83 66.34
CA THR A 701 34.07 -39.06 67.11
C THR A 701 33.74 -37.62 66.64
N ALA A 702 32.53 -37.36 66.12
CA ALA A 702 31.23 -37.16 66.78
C ALA A 702 31.00 -35.72 67.30
N ALA A 703 29.95 -35.05 66.80
CA ALA A 703 28.90 -34.38 67.60
C ALA A 703 27.98 -33.53 66.71
N ALA A 704 26.68 -33.76 66.86
CA ALA A 704 25.58 -32.96 66.37
C ALA A 704 25.14 -31.93 67.42
N ALA A 705 24.44 -30.89 66.95
CA ALA A 705 23.50 -29.96 67.62
C ALA A 705 23.81 -28.52 67.19
N GLY A 706 22.88 -27.62 66.92
CA GLY A 706 21.43 -27.61 67.06
C GLY A 706 20.93 -26.24 66.53
N LYS A 707 19.66 -26.19 66.12
CA LYS A 707 18.95 -24.94 65.75
C LYS A 707 18.69 -24.06 67.00
N PRO A 708 18.47 -22.75 66.80
CA PRO A 708 17.17 -22.11 67.15
C PRO A 708 16.68 -21.16 66.02
N SER A 709 15.41 -21.11 65.62
CA SER A 709 14.19 -20.51 66.22
C SER A 709 14.07 -18.96 66.17
N ILE A 710 13.33 -18.47 65.16
CA ILE A 710 12.19 -17.51 65.13
C ILE A 710 12.12 -16.33 66.14
N GLY A 711 11.81 -15.12 65.62
CA GLY A 711 11.10 -14.01 66.29
C GLY A 711 11.54 -12.62 65.77
N VAL A 712 10.90 -12.02 64.76
CA VAL A 712 9.82 -10.99 64.81
C VAL A 712 10.16 -9.74 65.65
N ALA A 713 10.30 -8.57 65.01
CA ALA A 713 9.55 -7.31 65.30
C ALA A 713 10.07 -6.06 64.54
N GLU A 714 9.11 -5.36 63.94
CA GLU A 714 8.92 -3.94 63.57
C GLU A 714 10.01 -2.86 63.74
N LYS A 715 10.28 -2.16 62.60
CA LYS A 715 10.22 -0.71 62.26
C LYS A 715 11.03 0.35 63.07
N PRO A 716 11.29 1.56 62.51
CA PRO A 716 10.65 2.28 61.39
C PRO A 716 11.25 2.03 60.00
#